data_AF-A0A518DBJ9-F1
#
_entry.id   AF-A0A518DBJ9-F1
#
_cell.length_a   1.000
_cell.length_b   1.000
_cell.length_c   1.000
_cell.angle_alpha   90.00
_cell.angle_beta   90.00
_cell.angle_gamma   90.00
#
_symmetry.space_group_name_H-M   'P 1'
#
loop_
_entity.id
_entity.type
_entity.pdbx_description
1 polymer ?
#
loop_
_entity_poly.entity_id
_entity_poly.type
_entity_poly.pdbx_seq_one_letter_code
_entity_poly.pdbx_strand_id
1 'polypeptide(L)'
;MFYRLGGLSALAIVALATTDSSAADRPNVVLLLTDDQGYGDLGCHGNPVLRTPNIDALYRDSIRFTDFHVSPFCTPTRAALMTGNHPGYTGAFRTSSGRTMMHRDEVTIADLFADAGYTTGMVGKWHLGDNAPHRPQDRGFQDVVWHRCGGVGQASDYWGNDYFDDTYERNGQPERFEGYCTDVWFREATRFIEQNQDKPFFLYLATNAPHSPYLVPKEWATPYVRNRNVANANFYGMIANIDHNLAMLRERLSDLGLAENTILIFMTDNGTAAGGDFRGLDSEPTVGFNAGMRGKKASVYEGGHRVPFFIHWPKGGLNGGRDIDTLAAHIDVLPTLSDLCGIAVPDDDRPDGVSLKPLLSGSEEAFQRDHHVLQYHGGPGAETLPSKPYEFSVVMTERWRLVNSNGQRLYDIEADPAQRNDVAKEHPDVVDDLRERYQPFWARVSPRLTPVRIDIGNPAESPTVLSSQDWYMPAGNSPWNFNMIKKLPKVTGPWMLQVQKAGQYRITLRQFPREANKPVVAERAKIEIAGQAVEQPVQASSRGVVFELDLPAGPTELLTQLIDVNGEAGGAYFTEVEALGSDPVSDHKAPRPQYDGSWRSLQEMPVPAWFDDGKIGIFIHWGPYSAIGYRKGDRGYAEHVPKMLYQDREHYYPYMKDRWGATPPEFGYKDIVGEFKAENWDPDQWAKLFDEVGAKYVVLTAEHHDGWANWDSDLTPWNAVDMGPKRDLVGDLGRAVRKRGLKFAPSYHRERHTGFFAKEMYVVHSEPRPDIIEEIRRVPAAASLYGPFSYDKAFVDDYVARWKEIQTKYQPDFLWVDDFPIYTRDGNQVRSGKMKPEIKYLDDQARGMITDFMNDAAARQREVYCNNKGANRNWPDGVGCLEKDNLKLEVIGPKWQSCTTFGTSFGYLAAEDDPDYRHKKKSVEEVIHEMVEVISRNGNFLINIGPRADGTIPAWQVERLRAMGDWLKINGRAIYGTRYWKVNQQADGRLAFTAKGKNLYAIALTKPTHPLTIEASAGWKDGAVKSVRLLGSASAVEWKLTPTGLQITPPRDLGQSTHAWAFEIETDREQHEPNVIQRNASKALRGTKKVDLEGNSTQ
;
A
#
# COMPACT_ATOMS: atom_id res chain seq x y z
N MET A 1 -42.40 39.25 -50.83
CA MET A 1 -42.47 37.83 -51.25
C MET A 1 -41.21 37.17 -50.71
N PHE A 2 -41.35 36.41 -49.63
CA PHE A 2 -40.24 35.91 -48.81
C PHE A 2 -39.58 34.67 -49.44
N TYR A 3 -38.26 34.71 -49.66
CA TYR A 3 -37.47 33.51 -49.92
C TYR A 3 -36.57 33.21 -48.71
N ARG A 4 -36.79 32.03 -48.12
CA ARG A 4 -36.08 31.48 -46.97
C ARG A 4 -34.73 30.89 -47.39
N LEU A 5 -33.68 31.21 -46.63
CA LEU A 5 -32.42 30.49 -46.55
C LEU A 5 -32.60 29.24 -45.68
N GLY A 6 -32.23 28.06 -46.20
CA GLY A 6 -32.12 26.82 -45.42
C GLY A 6 -30.66 26.56 -45.06
N GLY A 7 -30.34 26.62 -43.77
CA GLY A 7 -29.05 26.23 -43.21
C GLY A 7 -29.00 24.73 -42.92
N LEU A 8 -27.86 24.09 -43.22
CA LEU A 8 -27.52 22.76 -42.77
C LEU A 8 -27.19 22.78 -41.27
N SER A 9 -27.90 21.97 -40.48
CA SER A 9 -27.59 21.70 -39.08
C SER A 9 -26.45 20.68 -38.99
N ALA A 10 -25.31 21.10 -38.44
CA ALA A 10 -24.26 20.20 -37.98
C ALA A 10 -24.68 19.57 -36.65
N LEU A 11 -24.68 18.24 -36.59
CA LEU A 11 -24.81 17.47 -35.35
C LEU A 11 -23.56 17.73 -34.49
N ALA A 12 -23.72 18.46 -33.39
CA ALA A 12 -22.73 18.52 -32.33
C ALA A 12 -22.81 17.24 -31.51
N ILE A 13 -21.79 16.39 -31.60
CA ILE A 13 -21.54 15.33 -30.61
C ILE A 13 -21.10 16.05 -29.33
N VAL A 14 -22.04 16.22 -28.40
CA VAL A 14 -21.71 16.57 -27.02
C VAL A 14 -21.11 15.33 -26.39
N ALA A 15 -19.78 15.28 -26.33
CA ALA A 15 -19.10 14.39 -25.40
C ALA A 15 -19.50 14.84 -24.00
N LEU A 16 -20.40 14.09 -23.36
CA LEU A 16 -20.63 14.15 -21.93
C LEU A 16 -19.30 13.82 -21.25
N ALA A 17 -18.58 14.85 -20.83
CA ALA A 17 -17.52 14.71 -19.86
C ALA A 17 -18.18 14.18 -18.59
N THR A 18 -17.98 12.89 -18.31
CA THR A 18 -18.19 12.34 -16.98
C THR A 18 -17.24 13.10 -16.07
N THR A 19 -17.79 13.99 -15.26
CA THR A 19 -17.08 14.59 -14.13
C THR A 19 -16.68 13.44 -13.22
N ASP A 20 -15.40 13.04 -13.27
CA ASP A 20 -14.82 12.23 -12.21
C ASP A 20 -15.01 13.02 -10.90
N SER A 21 -15.88 12.49 -10.05
CA SER A 21 -16.08 12.95 -8.69
C SER A 21 -14.72 13.09 -8.03
N SER A 22 -14.43 14.23 -7.41
CA SER A 22 -13.16 14.39 -6.71
C SER A 22 -13.05 13.32 -5.62
N ALA A 23 -11.85 12.85 -5.28
CA ALA A 23 -11.65 11.89 -4.18
C ALA A 23 -12.20 12.41 -2.84
N ALA A 24 -12.38 13.73 -2.68
CA ALA A 24 -12.98 14.37 -1.51
C ALA A 24 -14.51 14.26 -1.44
N ASP A 25 -15.17 13.82 -2.53
CA ASP A 25 -16.63 13.71 -2.61
C ASP A 25 -17.14 12.30 -2.28
N ARG A 26 -16.29 11.27 -2.35
CA ARG A 26 -16.68 9.88 -2.01
C ARG A 26 -16.80 9.74 -0.49
N PRO A 27 -17.80 8.99 0.03
CA PRO A 27 -17.97 8.82 1.47
C PRO A 27 -16.97 7.82 2.03
N ASN A 28 -16.58 8.03 3.28
CA ASN A 28 -15.96 7.00 4.11
C ASN A 28 -17.00 5.96 4.50
N VAL A 29 -16.58 4.75 4.85
CA VAL A 29 -17.47 3.69 5.34
C VAL A 29 -16.89 3.11 6.62
N VAL A 30 -17.71 3.08 7.67
CA VAL A 30 -17.44 2.36 8.92
C VAL A 30 -18.57 1.36 9.12
N LEU A 31 -18.24 0.07 9.02
CA LEU A 31 -19.16 -1.02 9.30
C LEU A 31 -18.82 -1.61 10.67
N LEU A 32 -19.65 -1.31 11.66
CA LEU A 32 -19.57 -1.86 13.01
C LEU A 32 -20.45 -3.11 13.12
N LEU A 33 -19.82 -4.25 13.40
CA LEU A 33 -20.47 -5.54 13.61
C LEU A 33 -20.15 -6.08 15.00
N THR A 34 -21.16 -6.34 15.82
CA THR A 34 -20.99 -7.02 17.12
C THR A 34 -21.30 -8.51 17.02
N ASP A 35 -20.66 -9.30 17.88
CA ASP A 35 -20.76 -10.77 17.88
C ASP A 35 -21.82 -11.23 18.89
N ASP A 36 -22.65 -12.22 18.54
CA ASP A 36 -23.53 -12.93 19.48
C ASP A 36 -24.60 -12.08 20.22
N GLN A 37 -24.78 -10.83 19.78
CA GLN A 37 -25.82 -9.90 20.24
C GLN A 37 -27.07 -10.01 19.36
N GLY A 38 -28.23 -10.28 19.94
CA GLY A 38 -29.49 -10.41 19.20
C GLY A 38 -30.28 -9.11 19.08
N TYR A 39 -31.38 -9.16 18.31
CA TYR A 39 -32.29 -8.02 18.14
C TYR A 39 -32.86 -7.47 19.45
N GLY A 40 -33.21 -8.35 20.40
CA GLY A 40 -33.74 -7.95 21.70
C GLY A 40 -32.67 -7.37 22.66
N ASP A 41 -31.40 -7.45 22.33
CA ASP A 41 -30.30 -7.01 23.19
C ASP A 41 -29.98 -5.52 23.00
N LEU A 42 -31.02 -4.68 22.87
CA LEU A 42 -30.91 -3.22 22.68
C LEU A 42 -32.08 -2.47 23.37
N GLY A 43 -31.77 -1.34 23.99
CA GLY A 43 -32.77 -0.47 24.63
C GLY A 43 -33.80 0.06 23.63
N CYS A 44 -33.34 0.55 22.48
CA CYS A 44 -34.19 1.04 21.38
C CYS A 44 -35.17 0.00 20.80
N HIS A 45 -34.93 -1.30 20.99
CA HIS A 45 -35.84 -2.36 20.60
C HIS A 45 -36.77 -2.83 21.74
N GLY A 46 -36.81 -2.07 22.84
CA GLY A 46 -37.72 -2.30 23.96
C GLY A 46 -37.15 -3.15 25.10
N ASN A 47 -35.84 -3.44 25.12
CA ASN A 47 -35.23 -4.11 26.27
C ASN A 47 -35.38 -3.24 27.53
N PRO A 48 -36.08 -3.71 28.57
CA PRO A 48 -36.43 -2.85 29.71
C PRO A 48 -35.29 -2.68 30.73
N VAL A 49 -34.16 -3.36 30.54
CA VAL A 49 -33.06 -3.40 31.51
C VAL A 49 -31.76 -2.87 30.94
N LEU A 50 -31.40 -3.29 29.73
CA LEU A 50 -30.14 -2.93 29.11
C LEU A 50 -30.13 -1.43 28.74
N ARG A 51 -29.05 -0.74 29.08
CA ARG A 51 -28.91 0.70 28.79
C ARG A 51 -27.86 0.90 27.69
N THR A 52 -28.32 1.33 26.52
CA THR A 52 -27.51 1.59 25.34
C THR A 52 -27.77 2.99 24.77
N PRO A 53 -27.58 4.07 25.56
CA PRO A 53 -28.00 5.41 25.15
C PRO A 53 -27.37 5.90 23.83
N ASN A 54 -26.17 5.45 23.48
CA ASN A 54 -25.45 5.91 22.29
C ASN A 54 -25.84 5.14 21.03
N ILE A 55 -26.10 3.84 21.15
CA ILE A 55 -26.73 3.03 20.09
C ILE A 55 -28.18 3.49 19.93
N ASP A 56 -28.90 3.78 21.01
CA ASP A 56 -30.27 4.32 20.95
C ASP A 56 -30.30 5.71 20.29
N ALA A 57 -29.26 6.51 20.47
CA ALA A 57 -29.09 7.75 19.72
C ALA A 57 -28.84 7.48 18.24
N LEU A 58 -27.91 6.57 17.91
CA LEU A 58 -27.67 6.18 16.52
C LEU A 58 -28.96 5.64 15.86
N TYR A 59 -29.73 4.81 16.56
CA TYR A 59 -31.04 4.32 16.12
C TYR A 59 -31.96 5.47 15.72
N ARG A 60 -32.11 6.49 16.57
CA ARG A 60 -32.97 7.66 16.29
C ARG A 60 -32.51 8.45 15.08
N ASP A 61 -31.21 8.50 14.83
CA ASP A 61 -30.62 9.28 13.74
C ASP A 61 -30.58 8.51 12.41
N SER A 62 -30.63 7.17 12.45
CA SER A 62 -30.39 6.27 11.31
C SER A 62 -31.66 5.89 10.56
N ILE A 63 -31.49 5.48 9.30
CA ILE A 63 -32.46 4.62 8.63
C ILE A 63 -32.28 3.19 9.16
N ARG A 64 -33.38 2.47 9.38
CA ARG A 64 -33.37 1.17 10.07
C ARG A 64 -34.14 0.15 9.26
N PHE A 65 -33.53 -1.00 9.01
CA PHE A 65 -34.24 -2.13 8.44
C PHE A 65 -34.79 -2.97 9.59
N THR A 66 -36.12 -3.07 9.66
CA THR A 66 -36.79 -3.75 10.76
C THR A 66 -36.98 -5.24 10.48
N ASP A 67 -37.00 -5.68 9.22
CA ASP A 67 -37.00 -7.09 8.79
C ASP A 67 -35.66 -7.48 8.13
N PHE A 68 -34.55 -7.27 8.85
CA PHE A 68 -33.20 -7.59 8.38
C PHE A 68 -32.69 -8.92 8.95
N HIS A 69 -32.23 -9.81 8.06
CA HIS A 69 -31.81 -11.16 8.43
C HIS A 69 -30.35 -11.48 8.10
N VAL A 70 -29.72 -12.16 9.05
CA VAL A 70 -28.39 -12.72 8.97
C VAL A 70 -28.43 -14.25 8.95
N SER A 71 -27.28 -14.90 8.86
CA SER A 71 -27.23 -16.33 9.19
C SER A 71 -27.26 -16.50 10.71
N PRO A 72 -27.78 -17.63 11.25
CA PRO A 72 -27.88 -17.80 12.70
C PRO A 72 -26.54 -18.06 13.42
N PHE A 73 -25.42 -17.74 12.76
CA PHE A 73 -24.03 -17.90 13.22
C PHE A 73 -23.09 -16.85 12.61
N CYS A 74 -22.04 -16.52 13.36
CA CYS A 74 -21.03 -15.53 13.00
C CYS A 74 -20.31 -15.78 11.66
N THR A 75 -19.63 -16.93 11.45
CA THR A 75 -18.94 -17.23 10.17
C THR A 75 -19.83 -17.05 8.94
N PRO A 76 -20.98 -17.75 8.81
CA PRO A 76 -21.79 -17.62 7.61
C PRO A 76 -22.30 -16.19 7.40
N THR A 77 -22.64 -15.47 8.47
CA THR A 77 -23.02 -14.06 8.36
C THR A 77 -21.88 -13.21 7.80
N ARG A 78 -20.66 -13.39 8.33
CA ARG A 78 -19.48 -12.65 7.88
C ARG A 78 -19.14 -12.96 6.43
N ALA A 79 -19.26 -14.22 6.02
CA ALA A 79 -18.98 -14.63 4.64
C ALA A 79 -19.94 -13.96 3.65
N ALA A 80 -21.24 -14.01 3.95
CA ALA A 80 -22.26 -13.37 3.13
C ALA A 80 -22.16 -11.83 3.16
N LEU A 81 -21.78 -11.24 4.30
CA LEU A 81 -21.51 -9.81 4.40
C LEU A 81 -20.33 -9.37 3.51
N MET A 82 -19.25 -10.15 3.55
CA MET A 82 -18.03 -9.84 2.80
C MET A 82 -18.17 -10.08 1.30
N THR A 83 -19.05 -10.97 0.84
CA THR A 83 -19.10 -11.39 -0.58
C THR A 83 -20.42 -11.05 -1.27
N GLY A 84 -21.47 -10.75 -0.52
CA GLY A 84 -22.84 -10.66 -1.03
C GLY A 84 -23.41 -12.00 -1.54
N ASN A 85 -22.75 -13.13 -1.28
CA ASN A 85 -23.17 -14.46 -1.73
C ASN A 85 -23.70 -15.32 -0.58
N HIS A 86 -24.52 -16.33 -0.91
CA HIS A 86 -25.01 -17.27 0.10
C HIS A 86 -23.87 -18.07 0.77
N PRO A 87 -23.88 -18.29 2.11
CA PRO A 87 -22.73 -18.90 2.80
C PRO A 87 -22.37 -20.32 2.34
N GLY A 88 -23.35 -21.10 1.90
CA GLY A 88 -23.08 -22.43 1.32
C GLY A 88 -22.34 -22.36 -0.02
N TYR A 89 -22.56 -21.31 -0.81
CA TYR A 89 -21.84 -21.05 -2.07
C TYR A 89 -20.39 -20.63 -1.81
N THR A 90 -20.18 -19.80 -0.78
CA THR A 90 -18.84 -19.29 -0.43
C THR A 90 -17.94 -20.33 0.20
N GLY A 91 -18.48 -21.43 0.75
CA GLY A 91 -17.70 -22.46 1.47
C GLY A 91 -17.54 -22.19 2.97
N ALA A 92 -17.83 -20.96 3.43
CA ALA A 92 -17.75 -20.53 4.83
C ALA A 92 -19.13 -20.59 5.51
N PHE A 93 -19.58 -21.80 5.85
CA PHE A 93 -20.96 -22.03 6.33
C PHE A 93 -21.06 -22.59 7.76
N ARG A 94 -19.94 -22.74 8.47
CA ARG A 94 -19.92 -23.21 9.88
C ARG A 94 -18.77 -22.58 10.67
N THR A 95 -18.95 -22.43 11.98
CA THR A 95 -18.00 -21.75 12.87
C THR A 95 -16.76 -22.55 13.27
N SER A 96 -16.67 -23.82 12.86
CA SER A 96 -15.52 -24.70 13.11
C SER A 96 -15.57 -25.88 12.16
N SER A 97 -14.65 -26.83 12.36
CA SER A 97 -14.56 -28.07 11.64
C SER A 97 -14.21 -27.90 10.15
N GLY A 98 -13.23 -27.03 9.87
CA GLY A 98 -12.68 -26.79 8.53
C GLY A 98 -13.65 -26.14 7.54
N ARG A 99 -14.65 -25.41 8.03
CA ARG A 99 -15.76 -24.82 7.25
C ARG A 99 -15.97 -23.34 7.55
N THR A 100 -14.94 -22.72 8.09
CA THR A 100 -14.86 -21.28 8.37
C THR A 100 -14.36 -20.48 7.16
N MET A 101 -13.62 -21.12 6.25
CA MET A 101 -12.93 -20.46 5.14
C MET A 101 -13.80 -20.31 3.91
N MET A 102 -13.58 -19.22 3.17
CA MET A 102 -14.21 -19.00 1.86
C MET A 102 -13.43 -19.71 0.74
N HIS A 103 -14.11 -20.10 -0.33
CA HIS A 103 -13.44 -20.49 -1.58
C HIS A 103 -12.59 -19.33 -2.10
N ARG A 104 -11.51 -19.66 -2.79
CA ARG A 104 -10.46 -18.69 -3.17
C ARG A 104 -10.90 -17.69 -4.23
N ASP A 105 -11.87 -18.08 -5.02
CA ASP A 105 -12.45 -17.32 -6.13
C ASP A 105 -13.54 -16.35 -5.67
N GLU A 106 -13.91 -16.33 -4.39
CA GLU A 106 -14.81 -15.29 -3.89
C GLU A 106 -14.10 -13.92 -3.94
N VAL A 107 -14.83 -12.86 -4.27
CA VAL A 107 -14.34 -11.48 -4.18
C VAL A 107 -14.99 -10.82 -2.98
N THR A 108 -14.18 -10.16 -2.14
CA THR A 108 -14.71 -9.48 -0.95
C THR A 108 -15.03 -8.01 -1.21
N ILE A 109 -15.86 -7.42 -0.36
CA ILE A 109 -16.09 -5.97 -0.31
C ILE A 109 -14.78 -5.20 -0.12
N ALA A 110 -13.83 -5.74 0.65
CA ALA A 110 -12.54 -5.11 0.84
C ALA A 110 -11.70 -5.13 -0.44
N ASP A 111 -11.71 -6.24 -1.22
CA ASP A 111 -11.06 -6.30 -2.53
C ASP A 111 -11.64 -5.22 -3.46
N LEU A 112 -12.97 -5.12 -3.56
CA LEU A 112 -13.64 -4.12 -4.41
C LEU A 112 -13.33 -2.68 -4.00
N PHE A 113 -13.30 -2.40 -2.70
CA PHE A 113 -13.00 -1.08 -2.18
C PHE A 113 -11.52 -0.71 -2.38
N ALA A 114 -10.61 -1.63 -2.11
CA ALA A 114 -9.18 -1.46 -2.36
C ALA A 114 -8.90 -1.15 -3.83
N ASP A 115 -9.48 -1.93 -4.75
CA ASP A 115 -9.35 -1.73 -6.20
C ASP A 115 -9.95 -0.40 -6.67
N ALA A 116 -10.99 0.08 -5.98
CA ALA A 116 -11.60 1.39 -6.23
C ALA A 116 -10.84 2.57 -5.60
N GLY A 117 -9.69 2.33 -4.97
CA GLY A 117 -8.80 3.35 -4.40
C GLY A 117 -9.12 3.77 -2.96
N TYR A 118 -9.93 3.00 -2.23
CA TYR A 118 -10.12 3.20 -0.79
C TYR A 118 -8.95 2.62 0.00
N THR A 119 -8.57 3.25 1.12
CA THR A 119 -7.81 2.54 2.15
C THR A 119 -8.74 1.60 2.90
N THR A 120 -8.36 0.33 3.06
CA THR A 120 -9.17 -0.69 3.71
C THR A 120 -8.57 -1.15 5.04
N GLY A 121 -9.37 -1.08 6.10
CA GLY A 121 -8.99 -1.45 7.47
C GLY A 121 -9.90 -2.51 8.05
N MET A 122 -9.34 -3.43 8.83
CA MET A 122 -10.11 -4.41 9.61
C MET A 122 -9.60 -4.47 11.05
N VAL A 123 -10.53 -4.40 12.01
CA VAL A 123 -10.21 -4.51 13.43
C VAL A 123 -11.12 -5.51 14.14
N GLY A 124 -10.52 -6.44 14.89
CA GLY A 124 -11.23 -7.38 15.78
C GLY A 124 -11.35 -8.80 15.23
N LYS A 125 -12.58 -9.30 15.07
CA LYS A 125 -12.90 -10.69 14.70
C LYS A 125 -13.06 -10.85 13.19
N TRP A 126 -12.26 -11.72 12.57
CA TRP A 126 -12.39 -12.08 11.16
C TRP A 126 -13.28 -13.32 10.96
N HIS A 127 -12.88 -14.44 11.55
CA HIS A 127 -13.58 -15.73 11.56
C HIS A 127 -13.95 -16.31 10.17
N LEU A 128 -13.16 -15.95 9.14
CA LEU A 128 -13.28 -16.47 7.77
C LEU A 128 -12.01 -17.21 7.27
N GLY A 129 -11.19 -17.68 8.22
CA GLY A 129 -9.95 -18.42 7.95
C GLY A 129 -8.75 -17.82 8.67
N ASP A 130 -7.93 -18.69 9.28
CA ASP A 130 -6.77 -18.26 10.07
C ASP A 130 -5.43 -18.39 9.32
N ASN A 131 -5.47 -19.03 8.14
CA ASN A 131 -4.29 -19.36 7.35
C ASN A 131 -4.41 -18.80 5.93
N ALA A 132 -3.27 -18.59 5.28
CA ALA A 132 -3.21 -18.15 3.89
C ALA A 132 -3.92 -19.16 2.96
N PRO A 133 -4.63 -18.68 1.93
CA PRO A 133 -4.82 -17.27 1.53
C PRO A 133 -6.13 -16.67 2.10
N HIS A 134 -6.59 -17.08 3.29
CA HIS A 134 -7.92 -16.76 3.81
C HIS A 134 -7.93 -15.71 4.94
N ARG A 135 -6.76 -15.19 5.33
CA ARG A 135 -6.63 -14.18 6.40
C ARG A 135 -7.14 -12.82 5.92
N PRO A 136 -7.52 -11.87 6.79
CA PRO A 136 -8.02 -10.56 6.35
C PRO A 136 -7.05 -9.82 5.41
N GLN A 137 -5.74 -9.88 5.66
CA GLN A 137 -4.71 -9.28 4.80
C GLN A 137 -4.53 -9.96 3.44
N ASP A 138 -5.03 -11.19 3.29
CA ASP A 138 -5.08 -11.91 2.01
C ASP A 138 -6.39 -11.62 1.25
N ARG A 139 -7.36 -10.94 1.88
CA ARG A 139 -8.74 -10.76 1.42
C ARG A 139 -9.12 -9.27 1.39
N GLY A 140 -8.25 -8.46 0.80
CA GLY A 140 -8.52 -7.06 0.43
C GLY A 140 -8.19 -6.01 1.49
N PHE A 141 -7.93 -6.38 2.75
CA PHE A 141 -7.60 -5.43 3.81
C PHE A 141 -6.11 -5.07 3.86
N GLN A 142 -5.80 -3.78 3.98
CA GLN A 142 -4.42 -3.26 3.94
C GLN A 142 -3.86 -2.91 5.32
N ASP A 143 -4.73 -2.58 6.29
CA ASP A 143 -4.38 -2.37 7.70
C ASP A 143 -5.27 -3.25 8.59
N VAL A 144 -4.65 -4.22 9.28
CA VAL A 144 -5.38 -5.23 10.05
C VAL A 144 -4.84 -5.30 11.47
N VAL A 145 -5.74 -5.25 12.45
CA VAL A 145 -5.48 -5.69 13.84
C VAL A 145 -6.56 -6.67 14.26
N TRP A 146 -6.22 -7.95 14.45
CA TRP A 146 -7.24 -8.98 14.65
C TRP A 146 -6.77 -10.09 15.58
N HIS A 147 -7.72 -10.82 16.15
CA HIS A 147 -7.44 -12.10 16.78
C HIS A 147 -7.83 -13.23 15.82
N ARG A 148 -7.02 -14.28 15.76
CA ARG A 148 -7.37 -15.52 15.04
C ARG A 148 -8.62 -16.12 15.64
N CYS A 149 -9.23 -17.11 14.97
CA CYS A 149 -10.39 -17.89 15.42
C CYS A 149 -11.71 -17.10 15.56
N GLY A 150 -12.73 -17.77 16.12
CA GLY A 150 -14.06 -17.21 16.33
C GLY A 150 -14.27 -16.46 17.65
N GLY A 151 -13.29 -16.45 18.55
CA GLY A 151 -13.38 -15.72 19.81
C GLY A 151 -12.14 -15.90 20.68
N VAL A 152 -11.80 -14.88 21.46
CA VAL A 152 -10.60 -14.87 22.30
C VAL A 152 -10.55 -16.10 23.23
N GLY A 153 -9.41 -16.80 23.24
CA GLY A 153 -9.16 -18.04 23.98
C GLY A 153 -9.56 -19.35 23.28
N GLN A 154 -9.98 -19.32 22.01
CA GLN A 154 -10.18 -20.55 21.22
C GLN A 154 -8.86 -21.07 20.63
N ALA A 155 -8.90 -22.21 19.94
CA ALA A 155 -7.73 -23.03 19.66
C ALA A 155 -6.62 -22.30 18.89
N SER A 156 -6.95 -21.55 17.83
CA SER A 156 -5.98 -20.82 17.00
C SER A 156 -5.66 -19.41 17.49
N ASP A 157 -6.29 -18.94 18.58
CA ASP A 157 -5.94 -17.66 19.21
C ASP A 157 -4.54 -17.73 19.85
N TYR A 158 -4.01 -16.58 20.26
CA TYR A 158 -2.75 -16.55 20.99
C TYR A 158 -2.91 -17.20 22.36
N TRP A 159 -1.96 -18.09 22.70
CA TRP A 159 -2.03 -18.82 23.96
C TRP A 159 -1.91 -17.88 25.17
N GLY A 160 -2.92 -17.91 26.03
CA GLY A 160 -2.94 -17.14 27.27
C GLY A 160 -3.80 -15.88 27.19
N ASN A 161 -4.35 -15.54 26.03
CA ASN A 161 -5.30 -14.44 25.93
C ASN A 161 -6.54 -14.70 26.81
N ASP A 162 -7.01 -13.65 27.48
CA ASP A 162 -8.14 -13.69 28.41
C ASP A 162 -9.02 -12.43 28.41
N TYR A 163 -8.99 -11.67 27.30
CA TYR A 163 -9.67 -10.40 27.03
C TYR A 163 -8.94 -9.17 27.59
N PHE A 164 -7.83 -9.33 28.32
CA PHE A 164 -7.10 -8.23 28.97
C PHE A 164 -5.59 -8.33 28.73
N ASP A 165 -4.98 -7.24 28.28
CA ASP A 165 -3.53 -7.15 28.05
C ASP A 165 -2.99 -8.23 27.08
N ASP A 166 -3.84 -8.59 26.11
CA ASP A 166 -3.74 -9.71 25.19
C ASP A 166 -2.75 -9.47 24.04
N THR A 167 -2.42 -10.54 23.32
CA THR A 167 -1.64 -10.50 22.08
C THR A 167 -2.51 -10.78 20.87
N TYR A 168 -2.47 -9.87 19.89
CA TYR A 168 -3.24 -9.93 18.64
C TYR A 168 -2.31 -9.83 17.44
N GLU A 169 -2.81 -10.15 16.25
CA GLU A 169 -2.03 -10.04 15.02
C GLU A 169 -2.24 -8.66 14.38
N ARG A 170 -1.14 -7.92 14.15
CA ARG A 170 -1.09 -6.73 13.29
C ARG A 170 -0.37 -7.08 11.99
N ASN A 171 -1.07 -7.01 10.86
CA ASN A 171 -0.50 -7.26 9.53
C ASN A 171 0.42 -8.50 9.44
N GLY A 172 -0.01 -9.63 10.03
CA GLY A 172 0.74 -10.89 10.03
C GLY A 172 1.70 -11.10 11.21
N GLN A 173 1.87 -10.11 12.11
CA GLN A 173 2.80 -10.19 13.23
C GLN A 173 2.08 -10.13 14.58
N PRO A 174 2.44 -10.97 15.57
CA PRO A 174 1.88 -10.88 16.92
C PRO A 174 2.39 -9.62 17.64
N GLU A 175 1.46 -8.85 18.21
CA GLU A 175 1.71 -7.62 18.97
C GLU A 175 0.86 -7.63 20.25
N ARG A 176 1.43 -7.14 21.34
CA ARG A 176 0.74 -7.07 22.63
C ARG A 176 0.03 -5.73 22.79
N PHE A 177 -1.20 -5.77 23.27
CA PHE A 177 -2.05 -4.60 23.48
C PHE A 177 -2.49 -4.51 24.93
N GLU A 178 -2.44 -3.31 25.52
CA GLU A 178 -2.90 -3.08 26.89
C GLU A 178 -4.40 -2.73 26.94
N GLY A 179 -5.07 -3.23 27.98
CA GLY A 179 -6.48 -2.98 28.29
C GLY A 179 -7.44 -4.09 27.83
N TYR A 180 -8.73 -3.80 27.98
CA TYR A 180 -9.81 -4.70 27.59
C TYR A 180 -9.95 -4.76 26.06
N CYS A 181 -10.08 -5.96 25.50
CA CYS A 181 -10.08 -6.20 24.05
C CYS A 181 -11.02 -5.29 23.25
N THR A 182 -12.23 -5.02 23.75
CA THR A 182 -13.20 -4.17 23.02
C THR A 182 -12.73 -2.73 22.95
N ASP A 183 -12.13 -2.20 24.02
CA ASP A 183 -11.56 -0.86 24.03
C ASP A 183 -10.35 -0.77 23.07
N VAL A 184 -9.55 -1.86 22.97
CA VAL A 184 -8.48 -1.97 21.98
C VAL A 184 -9.03 -1.87 20.56
N TRP A 185 -10.11 -2.58 20.24
CA TRP A 185 -10.70 -2.56 18.89
C TRP A 185 -11.17 -1.16 18.48
N PHE A 186 -11.83 -0.43 19.38
CA PHE A 186 -12.28 0.92 19.08
C PHE A 186 -11.13 1.93 19.03
N ARG A 187 -10.09 1.74 19.84
CA ARG A 187 -8.87 2.56 19.78
C ARG A 187 -8.13 2.36 18.46
N GLU A 188 -7.98 1.12 17.99
CA GLU A 188 -7.32 0.83 16.70
C GLU A 188 -8.18 1.26 15.50
N ALA A 189 -9.50 1.15 15.60
CA ALA A 189 -10.42 1.74 14.62
C ALA A 189 -10.25 3.27 14.54
N THR A 190 -10.15 3.93 15.69
CA THR A 190 -9.92 5.38 15.77
C THR A 190 -8.57 5.75 15.16
N ARG A 191 -7.50 5.03 15.49
CA ARG A 191 -6.17 5.21 14.87
C ARG A 191 -6.26 5.10 13.35
N PHE A 192 -6.91 4.07 12.83
CA PHE A 192 -7.06 3.86 11.39
C PHE A 192 -7.78 5.04 10.73
N ILE A 193 -8.87 5.53 11.33
CA ILE A 193 -9.62 6.69 10.83
C ILE A 193 -8.73 7.95 10.82
N GLU A 194 -8.02 8.22 11.92
CA GLU A 194 -7.13 9.39 12.03
C GLU A 194 -6.03 9.40 10.97
N GLN A 195 -5.40 8.25 10.74
CA GLN A 195 -4.33 8.11 9.74
C GLN A 195 -4.83 8.22 8.30
N ASN A 196 -6.14 8.04 8.07
CA ASN A 196 -6.75 8.03 6.74
C ASN A 196 -7.78 9.15 6.53
N GLN A 197 -7.85 10.13 7.43
CA GLN A 197 -8.87 11.20 7.39
C GLN A 197 -8.90 12.00 6.08
N ASP A 198 -7.78 12.07 5.35
CA ASP A 198 -7.64 12.84 4.11
C ASP A 198 -7.95 12.02 2.83
N LYS A 199 -8.36 10.76 2.97
CA LYS A 199 -8.67 9.84 1.86
C LYS A 199 -9.94 9.03 2.16
N PRO A 200 -10.69 8.59 1.14
CA PRO A 200 -11.80 7.67 1.36
C PRO A 200 -11.31 6.35 1.94
N PHE A 201 -11.96 5.87 3.01
CA PHE A 201 -11.63 4.60 3.64
C PHE A 201 -12.83 3.68 3.88
N PHE A 202 -12.58 2.38 3.91
CA PHE A 202 -13.51 1.35 4.36
C PHE A 202 -12.94 0.65 5.59
N LEU A 203 -13.61 0.83 6.72
CA LEU A 203 -13.25 0.21 7.98
C LEU A 203 -14.30 -0.83 8.37
N TYR A 204 -13.87 -2.08 8.49
CA TYR A 204 -14.63 -3.15 9.09
C TYR A 204 -14.23 -3.29 10.57
N LEU A 205 -15.02 -2.68 11.46
CA LEU A 205 -14.86 -2.77 12.91
C LEU A 205 -15.74 -3.90 13.43
N ALA A 206 -15.15 -5.06 13.68
CA ALA A 206 -15.86 -6.26 14.00
C ALA A 206 -15.53 -6.74 15.41
N THR A 207 -16.23 -6.25 16.43
CA THR A 207 -15.91 -6.64 17.81
C THR A 207 -16.23 -8.12 18.02
N ASN A 208 -15.36 -8.83 18.74
CA ASN A 208 -15.66 -10.18 19.22
C ASN A 208 -16.62 -10.18 20.41
N ALA A 209 -16.98 -9.01 20.92
CA ALA A 209 -17.93 -8.87 22.01
C ALA A 209 -19.34 -8.60 21.46
N PRO A 210 -20.39 -9.06 22.16
CA PRO A 210 -20.35 -9.96 23.33
C PRO A 210 -20.23 -11.47 23.02
N HIS A 211 -19.07 -12.10 23.28
CA HIS A 211 -18.89 -13.56 23.10
C HIS A 211 -18.39 -14.27 24.36
N SER A 212 -18.73 -15.55 24.51
CA SER A 212 -18.26 -16.39 25.63
C SER A 212 -16.72 -16.48 25.64
N PRO A 213 -16.04 -16.47 26.80
CA PRO A 213 -16.52 -16.67 28.17
C PRO A 213 -17.16 -15.47 28.88
N TYR A 214 -17.45 -14.36 28.19
CA TYR A 214 -18.10 -13.17 28.74
C TYR A 214 -17.29 -12.52 29.88
N LEU A 215 -16.03 -12.21 29.60
CA LEU A 215 -15.15 -11.47 30.50
C LEU A 215 -15.21 -9.98 30.18
N VAL A 216 -15.50 -9.14 31.17
CA VAL A 216 -15.68 -7.69 31.00
C VAL A 216 -15.26 -6.98 32.27
N PRO A 217 -14.74 -5.73 32.22
CA PRO A 217 -14.49 -4.96 33.42
C PRO A 217 -15.75 -4.89 34.31
N LYS A 218 -15.55 -5.05 35.62
CA LYS A 218 -16.62 -5.30 36.59
C LYS A 218 -17.64 -4.17 36.65
N GLU A 219 -17.21 -2.94 36.44
CA GLU A 219 -18.03 -1.74 36.39
C GLU A 219 -19.14 -1.83 35.34
N TRP A 220 -18.90 -2.49 34.20
CA TRP A 220 -19.88 -2.64 33.15
C TRP A 220 -20.95 -3.70 33.49
N ALA A 221 -20.56 -4.78 34.17
CA ALA A 221 -21.49 -5.84 34.58
C ALA A 221 -22.30 -5.46 35.84
N THR A 222 -21.72 -4.66 36.74
CA THR A 222 -22.28 -4.31 38.07
C THR A 222 -23.74 -3.82 38.02
N PRO A 223 -24.19 -2.98 37.07
CA PRO A 223 -25.58 -2.55 36.97
C PRO A 223 -26.61 -3.68 36.81
N TYR A 224 -26.16 -4.85 36.33
CA TYR A 224 -27.03 -5.94 35.92
C TYR A 224 -27.03 -7.13 36.90
N VAL A 225 -26.01 -7.27 37.76
CA VAL A 225 -25.79 -8.43 38.65
C VAL A 225 -26.98 -8.77 39.55
N ARG A 226 -27.75 -7.77 40.01
CA ARG A 226 -28.86 -7.97 40.96
C ARG A 226 -30.24 -8.00 40.31
N ASN A 227 -30.32 -7.90 38.98
CA ASN A 227 -31.59 -7.88 38.28
C ASN A 227 -32.00 -9.31 37.87
N ARG A 228 -33.11 -9.79 38.44
CA ARG A 228 -33.63 -11.15 38.18
C ARG A 228 -34.12 -11.37 36.74
N ASN A 229 -34.32 -10.29 35.98
CA ASN A 229 -34.73 -10.35 34.58
C ASN A 229 -33.54 -10.39 33.62
N VAL A 230 -32.30 -10.43 34.14
CA VAL A 230 -31.07 -10.54 33.34
C VAL A 230 -30.54 -11.97 33.46
N ALA A 231 -30.42 -12.65 32.32
CA ALA A 231 -29.84 -13.99 32.27
C ALA A 231 -28.32 -13.96 32.53
N ASN A 232 -27.60 -13.02 31.91
CA ASN A 232 -26.15 -12.89 32.07
C ASN A 232 -25.71 -11.42 32.19
N ALA A 233 -25.27 -11.04 33.39
CA ALA A 233 -24.84 -9.67 33.69
C ALA A 233 -23.57 -9.25 32.96
N ASN A 234 -22.63 -10.17 32.71
CA ASN A 234 -21.41 -9.87 31.98
C ASN A 234 -21.68 -9.64 30.49
N PHE A 235 -22.59 -10.43 29.91
CA PHE A 235 -23.04 -10.25 28.53
C PHE A 235 -23.64 -8.85 28.31
N TYR A 236 -24.53 -8.40 29.20
CA TYR A 236 -25.05 -7.02 29.17
C TYR A 236 -23.97 -5.97 29.45
N GLY A 237 -23.00 -6.27 30.31
CA GLY A 237 -21.85 -5.39 30.54
C GLY A 237 -21.01 -5.18 29.27
N MET A 238 -20.76 -6.23 28.50
CA MET A 238 -20.04 -6.12 27.23
C MET A 238 -20.77 -5.19 26.24
N ILE A 239 -22.09 -5.33 26.13
CA ILE A 239 -22.90 -4.47 25.24
C ILE A 239 -22.88 -3.00 25.74
N ALA A 240 -22.95 -2.78 27.04
CA ALA A 240 -22.84 -1.43 27.62
C ALA A 240 -21.46 -0.79 27.35
N ASN A 241 -20.38 -1.58 27.36
CA ASN A 241 -19.05 -1.10 26.98
C ASN A 241 -18.95 -0.80 25.47
N ILE A 242 -19.55 -1.60 24.60
CA ILE A 242 -19.63 -1.31 23.15
C ILE A 242 -20.38 0.01 22.92
N ASP A 243 -21.51 0.21 23.61
CA ASP A 243 -22.28 1.46 23.53
C ASP A 243 -21.44 2.68 23.91
N HIS A 244 -20.65 2.57 24.98
CA HIS A 244 -19.74 3.64 25.40
C HIS A 244 -18.65 3.92 24.36
N ASN A 245 -18.00 2.89 23.83
CA ASN A 245 -16.98 3.05 22.81
C ASN A 245 -17.53 3.58 21.48
N LEU A 246 -18.77 3.23 21.12
CA LEU A 246 -19.45 3.83 19.97
C LEU A 246 -19.64 5.34 20.16
N ALA A 247 -19.92 5.79 21.38
CA ALA A 247 -19.99 7.21 21.70
C ALA A 247 -18.67 7.91 21.36
N MET A 248 -17.55 7.34 21.83
CA MET A 248 -16.21 7.87 21.58
C MET A 248 -15.85 7.89 20.10
N LEU A 249 -16.19 6.82 19.36
CA LEU A 249 -15.99 6.75 17.91
C LEU A 249 -16.77 7.84 17.17
N ARG A 250 -18.06 8.02 17.50
CA ARG A 250 -18.92 9.05 16.89
C ARG A 250 -18.44 10.46 17.23
N GLU A 251 -18.04 10.69 18.48
CA GLU A 251 -17.43 11.95 18.92
C GLU A 251 -16.16 12.23 18.11
N ARG A 252 -15.30 11.21 17.95
CA ARG A 252 -14.07 11.39 17.19
C ARG A 252 -14.29 11.65 15.70
N LEU A 253 -15.24 10.96 15.06
CA LEU A 253 -15.66 11.27 13.70
C LEU A 253 -16.17 12.72 13.57
N SER A 254 -16.87 13.23 14.59
CA SER A 254 -17.32 14.62 14.64
C SER A 254 -16.14 15.59 14.79
N ASP A 255 -15.21 15.32 15.71
CA ASP A 255 -14.03 16.16 15.95
C ASP A 255 -13.13 16.29 14.72
N LEU A 256 -13.00 15.20 13.95
CA LEU A 256 -12.24 15.18 12.69
C LEU A 256 -13.01 15.80 11.52
N GLY A 257 -14.28 16.21 11.70
CA GLY A 257 -15.12 16.73 10.64
C GLY A 257 -15.56 15.69 9.60
N LEU A 258 -15.47 14.40 9.94
CA LEU A 258 -15.78 13.27 9.05
C LEU A 258 -17.21 12.74 9.21
N ALA A 259 -17.89 13.06 10.31
CA ALA A 259 -19.20 12.51 10.67
C ALA A 259 -20.25 12.67 9.55
N GLU A 260 -20.30 13.83 8.89
CA GLU A 260 -21.28 14.11 7.84
C GLU A 260 -21.07 13.26 6.58
N ASN A 261 -19.82 12.98 6.21
CA ASN A 261 -19.45 12.22 5.00
C ASN A 261 -18.92 10.81 5.29
N THR A 262 -19.42 10.18 6.34
CA THR A 262 -19.14 8.78 6.66
C THR A 262 -20.45 8.00 6.68
N ILE A 263 -20.51 6.90 5.93
CA ILE A 263 -21.56 5.88 6.05
C ILE A 263 -21.21 5.06 7.27
N LEU A 264 -21.95 5.25 8.37
CA LEU A 264 -21.83 4.46 9.59
C LEU A 264 -22.94 3.41 9.63
N ILE A 265 -22.55 2.14 9.62
CA ILE A 265 -23.46 1.00 9.75
C ILE A 265 -23.25 0.35 11.12
N PHE A 266 -24.34 0.07 11.83
CA PHE A 266 -24.36 -0.79 13.02
C PHE A 266 -25.25 -2.00 12.75
N MET A 267 -24.71 -3.20 12.95
CA MET A 267 -25.46 -4.45 12.88
C MET A 267 -24.86 -5.52 13.80
N THR A 268 -25.56 -6.64 13.96
CA THR A 268 -25.04 -7.81 14.69
C THR A 268 -25.02 -9.06 13.80
N ASP A 269 -24.27 -10.09 14.20
CA ASP A 269 -24.00 -11.23 13.31
C ASP A 269 -24.90 -12.46 13.50
N ASN A 270 -25.71 -12.51 14.56
CA ASN A 270 -26.71 -13.57 14.80
C ASN A 270 -27.68 -13.18 15.95
N GLY A 271 -28.60 -14.08 16.28
CA GLY A 271 -29.50 -13.92 17.44
C GLY A 271 -28.79 -13.95 18.80
N THR A 272 -29.52 -13.69 19.89
CA THR A 272 -28.89 -13.56 21.21
C THR A 272 -28.22 -14.87 21.65
N ALA A 273 -26.97 -14.81 22.12
CA ALA A 273 -26.31 -15.99 22.69
C ALA A 273 -26.65 -16.18 24.18
N ALA A 274 -26.66 -15.08 24.95
CA ALA A 274 -26.79 -15.09 26.41
C ALA A 274 -27.63 -13.94 26.99
N GLY A 275 -28.39 -13.21 26.18
CA GLY A 275 -29.35 -12.18 26.63
C GLY A 275 -30.63 -12.73 27.27
N GLY A 276 -30.86 -14.04 27.15
CA GLY A 276 -31.99 -14.73 27.79
C GLY A 276 -31.69 -16.19 28.14
N ASP A 277 -32.50 -16.73 29.07
CA ASP A 277 -32.52 -18.15 29.41
C ASP A 277 -33.66 -18.83 28.64
N PHE A 278 -33.35 -19.95 27.98
CA PHE A 278 -34.27 -20.65 27.09
C PHE A 278 -34.46 -22.10 27.55
N ARG A 279 -35.65 -22.66 27.39
CA ARG A 279 -35.91 -24.08 27.68
C ARG A 279 -35.31 -25.02 26.64
N GLY A 280 -35.08 -24.51 25.43
CA GLY A 280 -34.45 -25.21 24.31
C GLY A 280 -34.05 -24.21 23.23
N LEU A 281 -33.30 -24.67 22.23
CA LEU A 281 -32.76 -23.82 21.16
C LEU A 281 -33.85 -23.01 20.45
N ASP A 282 -34.96 -23.68 20.12
CA ASP A 282 -36.08 -23.10 19.40
C ASP A 282 -37.22 -22.67 20.34
N SER A 283 -36.96 -22.37 21.63
CA SER A 283 -38.01 -21.89 22.54
C SER A 283 -38.07 -20.37 22.59
N GLU A 284 -39.15 -19.82 23.16
CA GLU A 284 -39.16 -18.45 23.66
C GLU A 284 -38.29 -18.32 24.92
N PRO A 285 -37.80 -17.13 25.28
CA PRO A 285 -37.05 -16.92 26.51
C PRO A 285 -37.95 -17.07 27.75
N THR A 286 -37.44 -17.74 28.77
CA THR A 286 -38.04 -17.79 30.13
C THR A 286 -37.61 -16.62 31.01
N VAL A 287 -36.42 -16.09 30.78
CA VAL A 287 -35.83 -14.90 31.41
C VAL A 287 -35.11 -14.11 30.32
N GLY A 288 -35.03 -12.79 30.46
CA GLY A 288 -34.46 -11.90 29.45
C GLY A 288 -35.50 -11.38 28.46
N PHE A 289 -35.03 -10.64 27.46
CA PHE A 289 -35.90 -10.00 26.47
C PHE A 289 -35.37 -10.29 25.07
N ASN A 290 -36.20 -10.92 24.23
CA ASN A 290 -35.86 -11.29 22.85
C ASN A 290 -36.86 -10.69 21.85
N ALA A 291 -37.39 -9.50 22.15
CA ALA A 291 -38.40 -8.80 21.33
C ALA A 291 -39.63 -9.65 20.94
N GLY A 292 -40.05 -10.58 21.81
CA GLY A 292 -41.18 -11.47 21.56
C GLY A 292 -40.91 -12.59 20.54
N MET A 293 -39.67 -12.72 20.06
CA MET A 293 -39.29 -13.71 19.06
C MET A 293 -38.89 -15.05 19.69
N ARG A 294 -39.15 -16.10 18.92
CA ARG A 294 -38.79 -17.47 19.23
C ARG A 294 -37.38 -17.81 18.75
N GLY A 295 -36.64 -18.57 19.55
CA GLY A 295 -35.29 -19.02 19.23
C GLY A 295 -34.20 -18.03 19.63
N LYS A 296 -32.96 -18.50 19.59
CA LYS A 296 -31.76 -17.72 19.92
C LYS A 296 -30.63 -18.05 18.92
N LYS A 297 -29.40 -17.55 19.10
CA LYS A 297 -28.23 -18.00 18.31
C LYS A 297 -28.31 -19.51 18.05
N ALA A 298 -28.14 -19.88 16.79
CA ALA A 298 -28.31 -21.24 16.25
C ALA A 298 -29.72 -21.73 15.90
N SER A 299 -30.75 -20.92 16.08
CA SER A 299 -32.13 -21.25 15.71
C SER A 299 -32.47 -20.82 14.28
N VAL A 300 -33.34 -21.58 13.60
CA VAL A 300 -33.95 -21.23 12.30
C VAL A 300 -35.18 -20.33 12.42
N TYR A 301 -35.59 -20.01 13.65
CA TYR A 301 -36.67 -19.08 13.97
C TYR A 301 -36.13 -17.64 14.12
N GLU A 302 -37.02 -16.64 14.00
CA GLU A 302 -36.70 -15.20 13.94
C GLU A 302 -35.67 -14.74 15.00
N GLY A 303 -35.78 -15.21 16.24
CA GLY A 303 -34.86 -14.84 17.32
C GLY A 303 -33.42 -15.36 17.15
N GLY A 304 -33.16 -16.21 16.15
CA GLY A 304 -31.84 -16.71 15.79
C GLY A 304 -31.17 -15.95 14.63
N HIS A 305 -31.93 -15.29 13.76
CA HIS A 305 -31.41 -14.73 12.51
C HIS A 305 -31.89 -13.30 12.19
N ARG A 306 -32.92 -12.76 12.86
CA ARG A 306 -33.29 -11.35 12.73
C ARG A 306 -32.42 -10.50 13.65
N VAL A 307 -31.86 -9.41 13.12
CA VAL A 307 -30.88 -8.56 13.82
C VAL A 307 -31.10 -7.07 13.52
N PRO A 308 -30.62 -6.15 14.36
CA PRO A 308 -30.61 -4.73 14.04
C PRO A 308 -29.76 -4.47 12.79
N PHE A 309 -30.22 -3.54 11.95
CA PHE A 309 -29.40 -2.93 10.91
C PHE A 309 -29.72 -1.44 10.83
N PHE A 310 -28.76 -0.62 11.24
CA PHE A 310 -28.87 0.85 11.24
C PHE A 310 -27.85 1.40 10.26
N ILE A 311 -28.27 2.31 9.39
CA ILE A 311 -27.39 3.03 8.45
C ILE A 311 -27.59 4.53 8.58
N HIS A 312 -26.48 5.25 8.77
CA HIS A 312 -26.45 6.69 8.95
C HIS A 312 -25.41 7.32 8.03
N TRP A 313 -25.84 8.25 7.18
CA TRP A 313 -24.97 9.04 6.30
C TRP A 313 -25.61 10.40 6.01
N PRO A 314 -25.35 11.43 6.84
CA PRO A 314 -25.99 12.74 6.74
C PRO A 314 -25.83 13.43 5.37
N LYS A 315 -24.61 13.49 4.83
CA LYS A 315 -24.33 14.14 3.54
C LYS A 315 -25.03 13.45 2.36
N GLY A 316 -25.26 12.14 2.47
CA GLY A 316 -26.03 11.36 1.48
C GLY A 316 -27.54 11.38 1.71
N GLY A 317 -28.05 12.13 2.70
CA GLY A 317 -29.47 12.19 3.03
C GLY A 317 -30.02 10.96 3.75
N LEU A 318 -29.15 10.08 4.26
CA LEU A 318 -29.54 8.89 5.03
C LEU A 318 -29.54 9.22 6.53
N ASN A 319 -30.48 10.07 6.93
CA ASN A 319 -30.66 10.52 8.32
C ASN A 319 -32.16 10.70 8.66
N GLY A 320 -32.47 11.16 9.86
CA GLY A 320 -33.84 11.55 10.24
C GLY A 320 -34.73 10.43 10.76
N GLY A 321 -34.18 9.23 10.94
CA GLY A 321 -34.80 8.26 11.83
C GLY A 321 -36.04 7.56 11.30
N ARG A 322 -35.99 6.86 10.17
CA ARG A 322 -37.14 6.13 9.59
C ARG A 322 -36.91 4.62 9.49
N ASP A 323 -38.00 3.87 9.56
CA ASP A 323 -38.02 2.42 9.39
C ASP A 323 -38.24 2.05 7.92
N ILE A 324 -37.63 0.94 7.52
CA ILE A 324 -37.90 0.19 6.29
C ILE A 324 -38.26 -1.22 6.76
N ASP A 325 -39.45 -1.69 6.44
CA ASP A 325 -39.99 -2.99 6.85
C ASP A 325 -39.86 -4.08 5.79
N THR A 326 -39.31 -3.74 4.62
CA THR A 326 -39.01 -4.68 3.54
C THR A 326 -38.00 -5.74 3.96
N LEU A 327 -38.26 -6.99 3.57
CA LEU A 327 -37.36 -8.13 3.78
C LEU A 327 -35.96 -7.81 3.24
N ALA A 328 -34.97 -7.76 4.13
CA ALA A 328 -33.58 -7.45 3.81
C ALA A 328 -32.61 -8.47 4.41
N ALA A 329 -31.42 -8.62 3.83
CA ALA A 329 -30.44 -9.55 4.36
C ALA A 329 -29.00 -9.06 4.23
N HIS A 330 -28.13 -9.62 5.06
CA HIS A 330 -26.68 -9.40 5.03
C HIS A 330 -26.00 -9.58 3.67
N ILE A 331 -26.53 -10.42 2.76
CA ILE A 331 -26.02 -10.53 1.38
C ILE A 331 -26.16 -9.22 0.58
N ASP A 332 -27.05 -8.32 0.99
CA ASP A 332 -27.33 -7.07 0.28
C ASP A 332 -26.35 -5.95 0.59
N VAL A 333 -25.54 -6.11 1.64
CA VAL A 333 -24.70 -5.02 2.14
C VAL A 333 -23.60 -4.67 1.15
N LEU A 334 -22.91 -5.68 0.56
CA LEU A 334 -21.89 -5.44 -0.46
C LEU A 334 -22.45 -4.67 -1.66
N PRO A 335 -23.48 -5.15 -2.39
CA PRO A 335 -24.00 -4.42 -3.54
C PRO A 335 -24.56 -3.04 -3.16
N THR A 336 -25.13 -2.89 -1.95
CA THR A 336 -25.59 -1.58 -1.46
C THR A 336 -24.44 -0.60 -1.26
N LEU A 337 -23.37 -1.02 -0.57
CA LEU A 337 -22.22 -0.16 -0.32
C LEU A 337 -21.48 0.19 -1.61
N SER A 338 -21.34 -0.78 -2.53
CA SER A 338 -20.79 -0.51 -3.86
C SER A 338 -21.59 0.57 -4.60
N ASP A 339 -22.92 0.48 -4.59
CA ASP A 339 -23.80 1.44 -5.26
C ASP A 339 -23.84 2.83 -4.57
N LEU A 340 -23.76 2.88 -3.24
CA LEU A 340 -23.67 4.15 -2.48
C LEU A 340 -22.32 4.86 -2.69
N CYS A 341 -21.22 4.11 -2.82
CA CYS A 341 -19.86 4.63 -3.01
C CYS A 341 -19.46 4.82 -4.49
N GLY A 342 -20.34 4.43 -5.42
CA GLY A 342 -20.06 4.50 -6.86
C GLY A 342 -18.93 3.56 -7.28
N ILE A 343 -18.90 2.35 -6.74
CA ILE A 343 -17.93 1.30 -7.04
C ILE A 343 -18.62 0.29 -7.95
N ALA A 344 -18.02 0.02 -9.11
CA ALA A 344 -18.55 -0.97 -10.04
C ALA A 344 -18.23 -2.39 -9.51
N VAL A 345 -19.23 -3.27 -9.56
CA VAL A 345 -19.05 -4.71 -9.33
C VAL A 345 -18.94 -5.37 -10.71
N PRO A 346 -17.85 -6.09 -11.02
CA PRO A 346 -17.71 -6.81 -12.28
C PRO A 346 -18.86 -7.78 -12.52
N ASP A 347 -19.28 -7.95 -13.78
CA ASP A 347 -20.41 -8.83 -14.13
C ASP A 347 -20.16 -10.30 -13.72
N ASP A 348 -18.91 -10.77 -13.83
CA ASP A 348 -18.51 -12.13 -13.46
C ASP A 348 -18.52 -12.36 -11.93
N ASP A 349 -18.46 -11.29 -11.14
CA ASP A 349 -18.42 -11.30 -9.67
C ASP A 349 -19.75 -10.86 -9.05
N ARG A 350 -20.84 -10.88 -9.83
CA ARG A 350 -22.13 -10.36 -9.40
C ARG A 350 -22.66 -11.15 -8.17
N PRO A 351 -22.90 -10.48 -7.02
CA PRO A 351 -23.38 -11.13 -5.81
C PRO A 351 -24.82 -11.62 -5.94
N ASP A 352 -25.21 -12.56 -5.08
CA ASP A 352 -26.61 -12.99 -4.90
C ASP A 352 -27.49 -11.89 -4.30
N GLY A 353 -26.90 -11.01 -3.50
CA GLY A 353 -27.59 -9.86 -2.92
C GLY A 353 -27.97 -8.80 -3.95
N VAL A 354 -28.85 -7.90 -3.53
CA VAL A 354 -29.30 -6.76 -4.33
C VAL A 354 -29.08 -5.45 -3.58
N SER A 355 -28.82 -4.36 -4.31
CA SER A 355 -28.65 -3.04 -3.69
C SER A 355 -29.95 -2.57 -3.04
N LEU A 356 -29.87 -2.19 -1.75
CA LEU A 356 -30.95 -1.59 -0.97
C LEU A 356 -31.10 -0.09 -1.22
N LYS A 357 -30.24 0.52 -2.05
CA LYS A 357 -30.27 1.96 -2.36
C LYS A 357 -31.65 2.50 -2.77
N PRO A 358 -32.48 1.79 -3.56
CA PRO A 358 -33.83 2.28 -3.88
C PRO A 358 -34.71 2.46 -2.63
N LEU A 359 -34.60 1.56 -1.64
CA LEU A 359 -35.33 1.68 -0.37
C LEU A 359 -34.78 2.84 0.47
N LEU A 360 -33.46 3.03 0.45
CA LEU A 360 -32.78 4.11 1.15
C LEU A 360 -33.14 5.51 0.61
N SER A 361 -33.42 5.64 -0.68
CA SER A 361 -33.84 6.90 -1.32
C SER A 361 -35.35 7.15 -1.28
N GLY A 362 -36.14 6.22 -0.74
CA GLY A 362 -37.61 6.33 -0.67
C GLY A 362 -38.33 5.94 -1.97
N SER A 363 -37.65 5.23 -2.87
CA SER A 363 -38.18 4.73 -4.14
C SER A 363 -38.50 3.23 -4.03
N GLU A 364 -39.55 2.88 -3.28
CA GLU A 364 -39.98 1.49 -3.09
C GLU A 364 -40.40 0.81 -4.42
N GLU A 365 -40.96 1.56 -5.37
CA GLU A 365 -41.41 1.04 -6.67
C GLU A 365 -40.31 0.32 -7.49
N ALA A 366 -39.03 0.57 -7.18
CA ALA A 366 -37.88 0.00 -7.88
C ALA A 366 -37.21 -1.18 -7.16
N PHE A 367 -37.58 -1.48 -5.92
CA PHE A 367 -37.00 -2.61 -5.17
C PHE A 367 -37.91 -3.83 -5.24
N GLN A 368 -37.42 -4.92 -5.82
CA GLN A 368 -38.15 -6.19 -5.88
C GLN A 368 -37.32 -7.31 -5.26
N ARG A 369 -37.76 -7.79 -4.10
CA ARG A 369 -37.30 -9.06 -3.52
C ARG A 369 -38.47 -10.03 -3.46
N ASP A 370 -38.37 -11.10 -4.25
CA ASP A 370 -39.38 -12.15 -4.24
C ASP A 370 -39.33 -13.01 -2.98
N HIS A 371 -38.13 -13.34 -2.51
CA HIS A 371 -37.88 -14.18 -1.35
C HIS A 371 -36.41 -14.10 -0.90
N HIS A 372 -36.12 -14.63 0.29
CA HIS A 372 -34.77 -14.92 0.77
C HIS A 372 -34.71 -16.34 1.34
N VAL A 373 -33.57 -17.02 1.15
CA VAL A 373 -33.33 -18.35 1.71
C VAL A 373 -32.17 -18.28 2.70
N LEU A 374 -32.43 -18.73 3.92
CA LEU A 374 -31.37 -19.10 4.86
C LEU A 374 -31.32 -20.62 4.94
N GLN A 375 -30.12 -21.18 4.85
CA GLN A 375 -29.91 -22.60 5.12
C GLN A 375 -28.78 -22.77 6.10
N TYR A 376 -29.06 -23.57 7.12
CA TYR A 376 -28.16 -23.79 8.21
C TYR A 376 -27.39 -25.12 8.04
N HIS A 377 -26.08 -25.09 8.25
CA HIS A 377 -25.17 -26.17 7.86
C HIS A 377 -24.32 -26.68 9.05
N GLY A 378 -24.87 -26.70 10.28
CA GLY A 378 -24.19 -27.19 11.48
C GLY A 378 -25.03 -27.05 12.76
N GLY A 379 -24.43 -27.08 13.96
CA GLY A 379 -25.04 -26.59 15.21
C GLY A 379 -25.63 -27.63 16.18
N PRO A 380 -26.07 -27.21 17.39
CA PRO A 380 -26.65 -28.11 18.39
C PRO A 380 -27.94 -28.76 17.87
N GLY A 381 -27.86 -30.03 17.44
CA GLY A 381 -28.98 -30.79 16.88
C GLY A 381 -28.79 -31.24 15.42
N ALA A 382 -27.78 -30.74 14.71
CA ALA A 382 -27.40 -31.25 13.39
C ALA A 382 -26.30 -32.32 13.54
N GLU A 383 -26.66 -33.59 13.38
CA GLU A 383 -25.70 -34.71 13.41
C GLU A 383 -24.85 -34.77 12.14
N THR A 384 -25.38 -34.32 11.00
CA THR A 384 -24.72 -34.29 9.69
C THR A 384 -25.03 -33.00 8.92
N LEU A 385 -24.23 -32.70 7.91
CA LEU A 385 -24.52 -31.62 6.96
C LEU A 385 -25.84 -31.86 6.20
N PRO A 386 -26.52 -30.79 5.73
CA PRO A 386 -27.61 -30.91 4.77
C PRO A 386 -27.16 -31.73 3.57
N SER A 387 -27.69 -32.94 3.44
CA SER A 387 -27.34 -33.86 2.34
C SER A 387 -28.35 -33.78 1.19
N LYS A 388 -29.46 -33.07 1.43
CA LYS A 388 -30.62 -32.96 0.54
C LYS A 388 -31.21 -31.56 0.61
N PRO A 389 -31.98 -31.15 -0.42
CA PRO A 389 -32.80 -29.94 -0.40
C PRO A 389 -33.58 -29.78 0.90
N TYR A 390 -33.79 -28.52 1.31
CA TYR A 390 -34.62 -28.06 2.43
C TYR A 390 -34.09 -28.34 3.85
N GLU A 391 -33.16 -29.28 4.05
CA GLU A 391 -32.70 -29.58 5.41
C GLU A 391 -32.13 -28.32 6.09
N PHE A 392 -32.67 -28.03 7.28
CA PHE A 392 -32.32 -26.90 8.14
C PHE A 392 -32.42 -25.53 7.45
N SER A 393 -33.39 -25.35 6.55
CA SER A 393 -33.61 -24.08 5.85
C SER A 393 -34.86 -23.33 6.33
N VAL A 394 -34.89 -22.03 6.04
CA VAL A 394 -36.10 -21.23 6.03
C VAL A 394 -36.19 -20.45 4.72
N VAL A 395 -37.32 -20.56 4.04
CA VAL A 395 -37.66 -19.75 2.86
C VAL A 395 -38.58 -18.62 3.33
N MET A 396 -38.21 -17.38 3.03
CA MET A 396 -38.84 -16.18 3.58
C MET A 396 -39.36 -15.30 2.45
N THR A 397 -40.58 -14.81 2.61
CA THR A 397 -41.17 -13.71 1.82
C THR A 397 -41.57 -12.60 2.80
N GLU A 398 -42.12 -11.48 2.35
CA GLU A 398 -42.61 -10.43 3.26
C GLU A 398 -43.54 -10.96 4.37
N ARG A 399 -44.40 -11.95 4.05
CA ARG A 399 -45.38 -12.49 5.01
C ARG A 399 -45.06 -13.90 5.54
N TRP A 400 -44.49 -14.76 4.71
CA TRP A 400 -44.42 -16.19 5.00
C TRP A 400 -43.02 -16.65 5.39
N ARG A 401 -42.94 -17.59 6.34
CA ARG A 401 -41.72 -18.34 6.69
C ARG A 401 -41.99 -19.84 6.57
N LEU A 402 -41.41 -20.49 5.56
CA LEU A 402 -41.42 -21.95 5.44
C LEU A 402 -40.19 -22.52 6.14
N VAL A 403 -40.37 -22.98 7.38
CA VAL A 403 -39.30 -23.51 8.22
C VAL A 403 -39.18 -25.02 8.02
N ASN A 404 -37.97 -25.48 7.70
CA ASN A 404 -37.64 -26.86 7.42
C ASN A 404 -36.65 -27.41 8.47
N SER A 405 -37.11 -27.55 9.70
CA SER A 405 -36.35 -28.12 10.81
C SER A 405 -37.27 -28.98 11.67
N ASN A 406 -36.93 -30.27 11.81
CA ASN A 406 -37.77 -31.27 12.49
C ASN A 406 -39.20 -31.33 11.92
N GLY A 407 -39.28 -31.36 10.59
CA GLY A 407 -40.53 -31.26 9.82
C GLY A 407 -40.67 -29.92 9.13
N GLN A 408 -41.51 -29.87 8.10
CA GLN A 408 -41.83 -28.64 7.39
C GLN A 408 -43.03 -27.97 8.03
N ARG A 409 -42.91 -26.68 8.35
CA ARG A 409 -43.95 -25.86 8.99
C ARG A 409 -44.01 -24.51 8.30
N LEU A 410 -45.21 -23.95 8.20
CA LEU A 410 -45.44 -22.64 7.59
C LEU A 410 -45.95 -21.69 8.67
N TYR A 411 -45.39 -20.49 8.72
CA TYR A 411 -45.79 -19.44 9.64
C TYR A 411 -46.13 -18.15 8.87
N ASP A 412 -47.23 -17.52 9.29
CA ASP A 412 -47.65 -16.18 8.88
C ASP A 412 -47.08 -15.18 9.90
N ILE A 413 -46.01 -14.45 9.54
CA ILE A 413 -45.31 -13.59 10.51
C ILE A 413 -46.07 -12.30 10.83
N GLU A 414 -47.02 -11.89 9.99
CA GLU A 414 -47.88 -10.74 10.27
C GLU A 414 -48.86 -11.05 11.41
N ALA A 415 -49.45 -12.26 11.36
CA ALA A 415 -50.40 -12.72 12.37
C ALA A 415 -49.73 -13.36 13.60
N ASP A 416 -48.56 -13.97 13.41
CA ASP A 416 -47.83 -14.72 14.44
C ASP A 416 -46.31 -14.47 14.37
N PRO A 417 -45.83 -13.29 14.79
CA PRO A 417 -44.40 -12.95 14.80
C PRO A 417 -43.54 -13.92 15.65
N ALA A 418 -44.16 -14.62 16.60
CA ALA A 418 -43.49 -15.58 17.47
C ALA A 418 -43.44 -17.01 16.88
N GLN A 419 -44.05 -17.25 15.72
CA GLN A 419 -44.06 -18.52 15.00
C GLN A 419 -44.55 -19.70 15.87
N ARG A 420 -45.71 -19.52 16.51
CA ARG A 420 -46.35 -20.50 17.41
C ARG A 420 -47.29 -21.46 16.68
N ASN A 421 -47.97 -21.00 15.64
CA ASN A 421 -49.03 -21.72 14.94
C ASN A 421 -48.54 -22.14 13.55
N ASP A 422 -48.36 -23.44 13.35
CA ASP A 422 -48.07 -24.01 12.03
C ASP A 422 -49.35 -24.05 11.20
N VAL A 423 -49.37 -23.32 10.08
CA VAL A 423 -50.51 -23.19 9.17
C VAL A 423 -50.27 -23.89 7.82
N ALA A 424 -49.31 -24.80 7.73
CA ALA A 424 -48.94 -25.47 6.49
C ALA A 424 -50.07 -26.32 5.88
N LYS A 425 -50.97 -26.86 6.71
CA LYS A 425 -52.11 -27.68 6.23
C LYS A 425 -53.21 -26.82 5.64
N GLU A 426 -53.35 -25.59 6.12
CA GLU A 426 -54.33 -24.60 5.71
C GLU A 426 -53.92 -23.89 4.41
N HIS A 427 -52.60 -23.82 4.12
CA HIS A 427 -52.03 -23.13 2.96
C HIS A 427 -51.05 -24.01 2.16
N PRO A 428 -51.50 -25.16 1.61
CA PRO A 428 -50.61 -26.07 0.85
C PRO A 428 -50.07 -25.44 -0.45
N ASP A 429 -50.83 -24.53 -1.06
CA ASP A 429 -50.43 -23.77 -2.24
C ASP A 429 -49.24 -22.85 -1.95
N VAL A 430 -49.22 -22.18 -0.80
CA VAL A 430 -48.10 -21.35 -0.34
C VAL A 430 -46.87 -22.21 -0.06
N VAL A 431 -47.05 -23.39 0.54
CA VAL A 431 -45.95 -24.33 0.77
C VAL A 431 -45.29 -24.74 -0.54
N ASP A 432 -46.09 -25.05 -1.57
CA ASP A 432 -45.57 -25.49 -2.87
C ASP A 432 -44.88 -24.33 -3.64
N ASP A 433 -45.41 -23.11 -3.59
CA ASP A 433 -44.73 -21.92 -4.15
C ASP A 433 -43.37 -21.66 -3.48
N LEU A 434 -43.31 -21.68 -2.15
CA LEU A 434 -42.05 -21.47 -1.41
C LEU A 434 -41.06 -22.61 -1.65
N ARG A 435 -41.53 -23.83 -1.88
CA ARG A 435 -40.68 -24.95 -2.30
C ARG A 435 -40.08 -24.73 -3.67
N GLU A 436 -40.83 -24.19 -4.62
CA GLU A 436 -40.34 -23.87 -5.96
C GLU A 436 -39.29 -22.75 -5.90
N ARG A 437 -39.54 -21.69 -5.12
CA ARG A 437 -38.58 -20.59 -4.89
C ARG A 437 -37.25 -21.04 -4.27
N TYR A 438 -37.25 -22.10 -3.47
CA TYR A 438 -36.02 -22.66 -2.89
C TYR A 438 -35.11 -23.35 -3.92
N GLN A 439 -35.67 -23.89 -5.01
CA GLN A 439 -34.91 -24.75 -5.94
C GLN A 439 -33.70 -24.04 -6.58
N PRO A 440 -33.80 -22.79 -7.07
CA PRO A 440 -32.65 -22.05 -7.60
C PRO A 440 -31.51 -21.89 -6.59
N PHE A 441 -31.84 -21.61 -5.32
CA PHE A 441 -30.85 -21.51 -4.25
C PHE A 441 -30.07 -22.82 -4.09
N TRP A 442 -30.77 -23.96 -4.01
CA TRP A 442 -30.11 -25.25 -3.82
C TRP A 442 -29.27 -25.68 -5.03
N ALA A 443 -29.76 -25.40 -6.25
CA ALA A 443 -29.02 -25.65 -7.48
C ALA A 443 -27.71 -24.86 -7.54
N ARG A 444 -27.70 -23.63 -7.00
CA ARG A 444 -26.50 -22.78 -6.89
C ARG A 444 -25.54 -23.24 -5.79
N VAL A 445 -26.06 -23.56 -4.60
CA VAL A 445 -25.23 -23.86 -3.41
C VAL A 445 -24.66 -25.27 -3.43
N SER A 446 -25.47 -26.28 -3.74
CA SER A 446 -25.10 -27.69 -3.55
C SER A 446 -23.81 -28.14 -4.26
N PRO A 447 -23.45 -27.67 -5.47
CA PRO A 447 -22.20 -28.07 -6.11
C PRO A 447 -20.94 -27.54 -5.42
N ARG A 448 -21.06 -26.44 -4.65
CA ARG A 448 -19.95 -25.78 -3.96
C ARG A 448 -19.84 -26.11 -2.47
N LEU A 449 -20.73 -26.97 -1.94
CA LEU A 449 -20.62 -27.55 -0.60
C LEU A 449 -19.45 -28.57 -0.50
N THR A 450 -18.25 -28.11 -0.85
CA THR A 450 -17.01 -28.88 -0.87
C THR A 450 -16.02 -28.30 0.14
N PRO A 451 -15.05 -29.09 0.64
CA PRO A 451 -14.08 -28.59 1.60
C PRO A 451 -13.16 -27.52 0.99
N VAL A 452 -13.03 -26.40 1.69
CA VAL A 452 -12.03 -25.38 1.41
C VAL A 452 -10.68 -25.84 1.97
N ARG A 453 -9.61 -25.63 1.21
CA ARG A 453 -8.26 -26.12 1.55
C ARG A 453 -7.34 -24.99 2.01
N ILE A 454 -6.61 -25.27 3.08
CA ILE A 454 -5.52 -24.44 3.61
C ILE A 454 -4.26 -24.66 2.77
N ASP A 455 -3.54 -23.59 2.44
CA ASP A 455 -2.26 -23.76 1.76
C ASP A 455 -1.15 -24.23 2.69
N ILE A 456 -0.37 -25.22 2.24
CA ILE A 456 0.93 -25.55 2.83
C ILE A 456 2.06 -25.32 1.83
N GLY A 457 3.13 -24.67 2.30
CA GLY A 457 4.22 -24.18 1.44
C GLY A 457 3.89 -22.87 0.71
N ASN A 458 2.93 -22.10 1.21
CA ASN A 458 2.71 -20.72 0.81
C ASN A 458 3.67 -19.82 1.60
N PRO A 459 4.55 -19.04 0.96
CA PRO A 459 5.50 -18.20 1.69
C PRO A 459 4.87 -16.96 2.32
N ALA A 460 3.60 -16.64 2.02
CA ALA A 460 2.82 -15.68 2.81
C ALA A 460 2.56 -16.17 4.25
N GLU A 461 2.76 -17.46 4.52
CA GLU A 461 2.63 -18.07 5.83
C GLU A 461 3.50 -19.34 5.92
N SER A 462 4.75 -19.18 6.35
CA SER A 462 5.68 -20.30 6.57
C SER A 462 6.39 -20.16 7.93
N PRO A 463 6.28 -21.15 8.84
CA PRO A 463 5.45 -22.36 8.70
C PRO A 463 3.95 -22.02 8.68
N THR A 464 3.16 -22.82 7.96
CA THR A 464 1.71 -22.81 8.09
C THR A 464 1.35 -23.44 9.44
N VAL A 465 0.60 -22.72 10.29
CA VAL A 465 0.22 -23.21 11.62
C VAL A 465 -1.22 -23.71 11.60
N LEU A 466 -1.39 -25.02 11.61
CA LEU A 466 -2.68 -25.70 11.60
C LEU A 466 -3.18 -25.92 13.04
N SER A 467 -4.47 -25.69 13.26
CA SER A 467 -5.13 -25.95 14.55
C SER A 467 -6.27 -26.96 14.39
N SER A 468 -6.59 -27.70 15.45
CA SER A 468 -7.68 -28.69 15.41
C SER A 468 -9.05 -28.08 15.12
N GLN A 469 -9.23 -26.77 15.26
CA GLN A 469 -10.47 -26.10 14.86
C GLN A 469 -10.79 -26.31 13.37
N ASP A 470 -9.76 -26.48 12.54
CA ASP A 470 -9.89 -26.63 11.09
C ASP A 470 -9.94 -28.10 10.62
N TRP A 471 -10.01 -29.05 11.56
CA TRP A 471 -10.26 -30.45 11.21
C TRP A 471 -11.60 -30.62 10.53
N TYR A 472 -11.63 -31.30 9.40
CA TYR A 472 -12.85 -31.56 8.66
C TYR A 472 -13.63 -32.73 9.28
N MET A 473 -14.36 -32.44 10.36
CA MET A 473 -15.14 -33.44 11.07
C MET A 473 -16.43 -33.79 10.29
N PRO A 474 -16.81 -35.09 10.21
CA PRO A 474 -18.07 -35.50 9.61
C PRO A 474 -19.28 -35.14 10.49
N ALA A 475 -19.11 -35.14 11.82
CA ALA A 475 -20.12 -34.81 12.81
C ALA A 475 -19.47 -34.16 14.05
N GLY A 476 -20.23 -33.35 14.79
CA GLY A 476 -19.75 -32.68 15.99
C GLY A 476 -18.66 -31.63 15.74
N ASN A 477 -18.16 -31.00 16.81
CA ASN A 477 -17.07 -30.03 16.75
C ASN A 477 -15.74 -30.72 17.09
N SER A 478 -14.66 -30.31 16.44
CA SER A 478 -13.30 -30.66 16.86
C SER A 478 -12.95 -30.00 18.20
N PRO A 479 -11.84 -30.37 18.88
CA PRO A 479 -11.34 -29.60 20.01
C PRO A 479 -11.02 -28.16 19.58
N TRP A 480 -11.93 -27.24 19.88
CA TRP A 480 -11.94 -25.89 19.31
C TRP A 480 -11.52 -24.79 20.30
N ASN A 481 -11.24 -25.12 21.57
CA ASN A 481 -10.71 -24.15 22.54
C ASN A 481 -9.68 -24.75 23.49
N PHE A 482 -8.89 -23.88 24.13
CA PHE A 482 -7.82 -24.30 25.03
C PHE A 482 -8.30 -25.11 26.24
N ASN A 483 -9.52 -24.87 26.74
CA ASN A 483 -10.05 -25.63 27.89
C ASN A 483 -10.40 -27.08 27.53
N MET A 484 -10.85 -27.33 26.30
CA MET A 484 -11.02 -28.69 25.78
C MET A 484 -9.65 -29.34 25.52
N ILE A 485 -8.75 -28.64 24.85
CA ILE A 485 -7.42 -29.15 24.48
C ILE A 485 -6.59 -29.53 25.72
N LYS A 486 -6.68 -28.77 26.83
CA LYS A 486 -6.02 -29.09 28.11
C LYS A 486 -6.40 -30.46 28.68
N LYS A 487 -7.55 -31.02 28.29
CA LYS A 487 -7.99 -32.37 28.69
C LYS A 487 -7.43 -33.49 27.82
N LEU A 488 -6.72 -33.15 26.75
CA LEU A 488 -6.14 -34.07 25.77
C LEU A 488 -7.16 -35.13 25.26
N PRO A 489 -8.30 -34.71 24.70
CA PRO A 489 -9.34 -35.62 24.22
C PRO A 489 -8.83 -36.60 23.16
N LYS A 490 -9.18 -37.89 23.26
CA LYS A 490 -8.77 -38.94 22.32
C LYS A 490 -9.59 -38.90 21.01
N VAL A 491 -9.45 -37.80 20.29
CA VAL A 491 -10.12 -37.53 19.01
C VAL A 491 -9.11 -36.95 18.01
N THR A 492 -9.25 -37.32 16.74
CA THR A 492 -8.47 -36.79 15.62
C THR A 492 -9.38 -36.56 14.41
N GLY A 493 -8.96 -35.68 13.50
CA GLY A 493 -9.61 -35.42 12.23
C GLY A 493 -8.60 -34.90 11.20
N PRO A 494 -8.89 -35.01 9.90
CA PRO A 494 -7.99 -34.55 8.87
C PRO A 494 -8.07 -33.03 8.68
N TRP A 495 -6.94 -32.39 8.37
CA TRP A 495 -6.97 -31.09 7.69
C TRP A 495 -7.08 -31.28 6.18
N MET A 496 -7.86 -30.42 5.54
CA MET A 496 -7.97 -30.36 4.09
C MET A 496 -6.93 -29.36 3.59
N LEU A 497 -5.90 -29.84 2.89
CA LEU A 497 -4.72 -29.05 2.54
C LEU A 497 -4.53 -28.98 1.02
N GLN A 498 -3.87 -27.91 0.59
CA GLN A 498 -3.37 -27.72 -0.76
C GLN A 498 -1.85 -27.54 -0.70
N VAL A 499 -1.11 -28.53 -1.21
CA VAL A 499 0.35 -28.44 -1.35
C VAL A 499 0.66 -27.53 -2.53
N GLN A 500 1.19 -26.34 -2.23
CA GLN A 500 1.46 -25.31 -3.24
C GLN A 500 2.58 -25.69 -4.21
N LYS A 501 3.57 -26.46 -3.74
CA LYS A 501 4.72 -26.88 -4.56
C LYS A 501 5.19 -28.26 -4.13
N ALA A 502 5.50 -29.12 -5.08
CA ALA A 502 6.12 -30.39 -4.77
C ALA A 502 7.52 -30.17 -4.18
N GLY A 503 7.89 -30.95 -3.17
CA GLY A 503 9.21 -30.84 -2.53
C GLY A 503 9.22 -31.48 -1.15
N GLN A 504 10.32 -31.28 -0.43
CA GLN A 504 10.48 -31.78 0.93
C GLN A 504 9.76 -30.85 1.91
N TYR A 505 9.10 -31.40 2.92
CA TYR A 505 8.37 -30.67 3.94
C TYR A 505 8.68 -31.19 5.33
N ARG A 506 8.82 -30.29 6.30
CA ARG A 506 8.86 -30.56 7.73
C ARG A 506 7.47 -30.37 8.33
N ILE A 507 6.98 -31.40 9.02
CA ILE A 507 5.68 -31.41 9.69
C ILE A 507 5.95 -31.64 11.19
N THR A 508 5.67 -30.64 12.02
CA THR A 508 5.91 -30.69 13.47
C THR A 508 4.59 -30.78 14.23
N LEU A 509 4.35 -31.91 14.88
CA LEU A 509 3.13 -32.20 15.63
C LEU A 509 3.26 -31.72 17.08
N ARG A 510 2.22 -31.10 17.62
CA ARG A 510 2.13 -30.69 19.02
C ARG A 510 0.73 -30.91 19.60
N GLN A 511 0.65 -31.06 20.93
CA GLN A 511 -0.62 -31.03 21.68
C GLN A 511 -1.01 -29.62 22.14
N PHE A 512 -0.05 -28.71 22.22
CA PHE A 512 -0.27 -27.32 22.62
C PHE A 512 0.45 -26.43 21.62
N PRO A 513 0.00 -25.17 21.43
CA PRO A 513 0.70 -24.25 20.55
C PRO A 513 2.11 -23.99 21.09
N ARG A 514 3.02 -23.53 20.23
CA ARG A 514 4.46 -23.39 20.55
C ARG A 514 4.69 -22.56 21.81
N GLU A 515 3.90 -21.50 21.98
CA GLU A 515 3.93 -20.50 23.05
C GLU A 515 3.67 -21.14 24.42
N ALA A 516 2.87 -22.20 24.48
CA ALA A 516 2.58 -22.91 25.73
C ALA A 516 3.79 -23.68 26.26
N ASN A 517 4.78 -24.00 25.41
CA ASN A 517 6.04 -24.63 25.76
C ASN A 517 5.91 -25.94 26.56
N LYS A 518 4.88 -26.76 26.25
CA LYS A 518 4.58 -28.02 26.95
C LYS A 518 5.15 -29.25 26.22
N PRO A 519 5.54 -30.31 26.95
CA PRO A 519 5.93 -31.57 26.33
C PRO A 519 4.72 -32.28 25.70
N VAL A 520 4.98 -33.07 24.67
CA VAL A 520 4.03 -34.00 24.05
C VAL A 520 3.87 -35.21 24.98
N VAL A 521 2.62 -35.51 25.34
CA VAL A 521 2.24 -36.68 26.15
C VAL A 521 1.71 -37.78 25.22
N ALA A 522 2.63 -38.60 24.70
CA ALA A 522 2.38 -39.77 23.87
C ALA A 522 3.60 -40.70 23.84
N GLU A 523 3.43 -41.96 23.48
CA GLU A 523 4.52 -42.92 23.22
C GLU A 523 4.92 -42.95 21.74
N ARG A 524 3.95 -42.79 20.84
CA ARG A 524 4.16 -42.85 19.37
C ARG A 524 3.41 -41.72 18.68
N ALA A 525 3.94 -41.25 17.56
CA ALA A 525 3.29 -40.29 16.70
C ALA A 525 3.18 -40.87 15.28
N LYS A 526 2.04 -40.63 14.62
CA LYS A 526 1.78 -41.06 13.25
C LYS A 526 1.20 -39.91 12.44
N ILE A 527 1.60 -39.82 11.18
CA ILE A 527 0.97 -38.97 10.17
C ILE A 527 0.56 -39.75 8.94
N GLU A 528 -0.54 -39.33 8.32
CA GLU A 528 -0.96 -39.77 6.99
C GLU A 528 -1.19 -38.55 6.10
N ILE A 529 -0.42 -38.43 5.01
CA ILE A 529 -0.49 -37.31 4.05
C ILE A 529 -0.06 -37.76 2.66
N ALA A 530 -0.77 -37.32 1.62
CA ALA A 530 -0.47 -37.61 0.21
C ALA A 530 -0.23 -39.11 -0.09
N GLY A 531 -1.01 -39.99 0.56
CA GLY A 531 -0.88 -41.45 0.43
C GLY A 531 0.30 -42.07 1.19
N GLN A 532 1.06 -41.29 1.95
CA GLN A 532 2.17 -41.75 2.78
C GLN A 532 1.70 -41.86 4.23
N ALA A 533 2.03 -42.97 4.90
CA ALA A 533 1.77 -43.18 6.32
C ALA A 533 3.10 -43.44 7.05
N VAL A 534 3.46 -42.58 8.00
CA VAL A 534 4.75 -42.65 8.71
C VAL A 534 4.51 -42.55 10.21
N GLU A 535 5.19 -43.41 10.98
CA GLU A 535 5.09 -43.51 12.43
C GLU A 535 6.48 -43.52 13.07
N GLN A 536 6.62 -42.88 14.24
CA GLN A 536 7.85 -42.90 15.03
C GLN A 536 7.57 -42.81 16.54
N PRO A 537 8.49 -43.29 17.40
CA PRO A 537 8.39 -43.11 18.85
C PRO A 537 8.54 -41.64 19.25
N VAL A 538 7.84 -41.23 20.31
CA VAL A 538 7.94 -39.90 20.91
C VAL A 538 9.01 -39.93 22.00
N GLN A 539 10.05 -39.09 21.85
CA GLN A 539 11.08 -38.98 22.87
C GLN A 539 10.53 -38.32 24.14
N ALA A 540 10.91 -38.86 25.30
CA ALA A 540 10.55 -38.29 26.59
C ALA A 540 10.93 -36.81 26.65
N SER A 541 10.04 -35.96 27.18
CA SER A 541 10.17 -34.50 27.26
C SER A 541 10.21 -33.73 25.94
N SER A 542 10.03 -34.40 24.78
CA SER A 542 9.94 -33.69 23.50
C SER A 542 8.76 -32.72 23.49
N ARG A 543 8.97 -31.52 22.95
CA ARG A 543 7.94 -30.47 22.82
C ARG A 543 7.25 -30.45 21.45
N GLY A 544 7.67 -31.33 20.54
CA GLY A 544 7.06 -31.52 19.22
C GLY A 544 7.65 -32.75 18.54
N VAL A 545 6.88 -33.39 17.66
CA VAL A 545 7.34 -34.57 16.93
C VAL A 545 7.47 -34.22 15.45
N VAL A 546 8.67 -34.37 14.90
CA VAL A 546 9.04 -33.85 13.58
C VAL A 546 9.08 -34.97 12.55
N PHE A 547 8.36 -34.81 11.46
CA PHE A 547 8.44 -35.65 10.26
C PHE A 547 8.99 -34.84 9.11
N GLU A 548 9.85 -35.43 8.29
CA GLU A 548 10.32 -34.82 7.03
C GLU A 548 9.95 -35.76 5.87
N LEU A 549 9.14 -35.27 4.93
CA LEU A 549 8.58 -36.07 3.83
C LEU A 549 8.61 -35.27 2.52
N ASP A 550 8.78 -35.97 1.39
CA ASP A 550 8.55 -35.39 0.07
C ASP A 550 7.05 -35.43 -0.26
N LEU A 551 6.44 -34.26 -0.52
CA LEU A 551 5.03 -34.15 -0.87
C LEU A 551 4.86 -33.77 -2.35
N PRO A 552 3.94 -34.40 -3.09
CA PRO A 552 3.54 -33.92 -4.41
C PRO A 552 2.71 -32.63 -4.29
N ALA A 553 2.78 -31.76 -5.31
CA ALA A 553 1.88 -30.62 -5.42
C ALA A 553 0.44 -31.09 -5.64
N GLY A 554 -0.53 -30.40 -5.05
CA GLY A 554 -1.94 -30.71 -5.23
C GLY A 554 -2.74 -30.82 -3.92
N PRO A 555 -4.03 -31.14 -4.03
CA PRO A 555 -4.88 -31.35 -2.87
C PRO A 555 -4.46 -32.60 -2.09
N THR A 556 -4.46 -32.52 -0.77
CA THR A 556 -4.20 -33.65 0.13
C THR A 556 -4.98 -33.50 1.43
N GLU A 557 -5.10 -34.59 2.16
CA GLU A 557 -5.53 -34.60 3.56
C GLU A 557 -4.30 -34.82 4.45
N LEU A 558 -4.27 -34.21 5.64
CA LEU A 558 -3.29 -34.50 6.67
C LEU A 558 -4.03 -35.01 7.91
N LEU A 559 -3.82 -36.28 8.25
CA LEU A 559 -4.27 -36.87 9.50
C LEU A 559 -3.08 -37.02 10.45
N THR A 560 -3.25 -36.62 11.71
CA THR A 560 -2.21 -36.73 12.74
C THR A 560 -2.71 -37.53 13.95
N GLN A 561 -1.84 -38.36 14.51
CA GLN A 561 -2.15 -39.16 15.70
C GLN A 561 -0.97 -39.14 16.67
N LEU A 562 -1.29 -38.94 17.95
CA LEU A 562 -0.40 -39.04 19.11
C LEU A 562 -0.98 -40.13 20.01
N ILE A 563 -0.31 -41.28 20.03
CA ILE A 563 -0.78 -42.54 20.62
C ILE A 563 -0.15 -42.70 22.00
N ASP A 564 -0.96 -42.91 23.02
CA ASP A 564 -0.49 -43.09 24.40
C ASP A 564 -0.11 -44.54 24.76
N VAL A 565 0.26 -44.74 26.03
CA VAL A 565 0.67 -46.03 26.61
C VAL A 565 -0.41 -47.12 26.53
N ASN A 566 -1.68 -46.75 26.41
CA ASN A 566 -2.81 -47.67 26.31
C ASN A 566 -3.17 -47.97 24.84
N GLY A 567 -2.45 -47.38 23.88
CA GLY A 567 -2.75 -47.48 22.46
C GLY A 567 -3.88 -46.55 22.00
N GLU A 568 -4.34 -45.61 22.82
CA GLU A 568 -5.39 -44.66 22.45
C GLU A 568 -4.79 -43.46 21.70
N ALA A 569 -5.36 -43.15 20.53
CA ALA A 569 -4.91 -42.03 19.70
C ALA A 569 -5.66 -40.73 20.04
N GLY A 570 -4.92 -39.70 20.43
CA GLY A 570 -5.38 -38.30 20.36
C GLY A 570 -4.78 -37.60 19.14
N GLY A 571 -5.37 -36.52 18.65
CA GLY A 571 -4.76 -35.74 17.57
C GLY A 571 -3.60 -34.87 18.06
N ALA A 572 -2.71 -34.49 17.15
CA ALA A 572 -1.87 -33.34 17.36
C ALA A 572 -2.73 -32.10 17.12
N TYR A 573 -3.24 -31.46 18.17
CA TYR A 573 -4.17 -30.32 18.00
C TYR A 573 -3.53 -29.12 17.30
N PHE A 574 -2.20 -29.07 17.25
CA PHE A 574 -1.44 -28.06 16.54
C PHE A 574 -0.40 -28.75 15.65
N THR A 575 -0.26 -28.29 14.42
CA THR A 575 0.76 -28.80 13.49
C THR A 575 1.37 -27.66 12.70
N GLU A 576 2.70 -27.54 12.75
CA GLU A 576 3.47 -26.59 11.92
C GLU A 576 3.89 -27.33 10.64
N VAL A 577 3.60 -26.78 9.45
CA VAL A 577 4.02 -27.35 8.15
C VAL A 577 4.92 -26.35 7.42
N GLU A 578 6.16 -26.74 7.18
CA GLU A 578 7.23 -25.91 6.58
C GLU A 578 7.79 -26.62 5.33
N ALA A 579 7.99 -25.91 4.22
CA ALA A 579 8.69 -26.47 3.05
C ALA A 579 10.21 -26.38 3.26
N LEU A 580 10.93 -27.49 3.06
CA LEU A 580 12.38 -27.62 3.22
C LEU A 580 13.10 -27.55 1.86
N GLY A 581 14.30 -26.96 1.84
CA GLY A 581 15.10 -26.84 0.61
C GLY A 581 14.58 -25.81 -0.40
N SER A 582 13.45 -25.16 -0.10
CA SER A 582 13.27 -23.74 -0.38
C SER A 582 14.14 -22.96 0.61
N ASP A 583 15.00 -22.07 0.12
CA ASP A 583 15.60 -21.04 0.98
C ASP A 583 14.48 -20.40 1.83
N PRO A 584 14.74 -20.03 3.10
CA PRO A 584 13.77 -19.26 3.86
C PRO A 584 13.54 -17.94 3.13
N VAL A 585 12.47 -17.87 2.35
CA VAL A 585 11.99 -16.66 1.70
C VAL A 585 11.11 -15.95 2.71
N SER A 586 11.65 -14.87 3.25
CA SER A 586 10.94 -13.77 3.90
C SER A 586 9.83 -13.22 2.99
N ASP A 587 8.64 -13.02 3.58
CA ASP A 587 7.46 -12.27 3.12
C ASP A 587 6.76 -12.69 1.80
N HIS A 588 5.41 -12.70 1.89
CA HIS A 588 4.35 -12.96 0.90
C HIS A 588 4.81 -13.15 -0.55
N LYS A 589 4.45 -14.26 -1.22
CA LYS A 589 4.97 -14.72 -2.53
C LYS A 589 4.92 -13.63 -3.61
N ALA A 590 5.85 -12.70 -3.50
CA ALA A 590 6.31 -11.83 -4.54
C ALA A 590 6.80 -12.75 -5.65
N PRO A 591 6.65 -12.34 -6.93
CA PRO A 591 7.34 -13.03 -8.01
C PRO A 591 8.80 -13.26 -7.57
N ARG A 592 9.31 -14.47 -7.84
CA ARG A 592 10.69 -14.87 -7.52
C ARG A 592 11.58 -13.67 -7.83
N PRO A 593 12.30 -13.10 -6.83
CA PRO A 593 12.93 -11.80 -6.99
C PRO A 593 13.80 -11.87 -8.24
N GLN A 594 13.51 -10.98 -9.19
CA GLN A 594 14.23 -10.91 -10.46
C GLN A 594 15.74 -10.75 -10.22
N TYR A 595 16.09 -10.12 -9.09
CA TYR A 595 17.44 -9.89 -8.65
C TYR A 595 17.77 -10.68 -7.37
N ASP A 596 18.83 -11.50 -7.42
CA ASP A 596 19.26 -12.38 -6.31
C ASP A 596 20.11 -11.68 -5.24
N GLY A 597 20.31 -10.37 -5.38
CA GLY A 597 21.14 -9.56 -4.51
C GLY A 597 22.64 -9.63 -4.77
N SER A 598 23.11 -10.44 -5.73
CA SER A 598 24.49 -10.39 -6.20
C SER A 598 24.72 -9.17 -7.10
N TRP A 599 25.93 -8.62 -7.08
CA TRP A 599 26.32 -7.57 -8.03
C TRP A 599 26.15 -8.02 -9.49
N ARG A 600 26.39 -9.30 -9.78
CA ARG A 600 26.22 -9.88 -11.11
C ARG A 600 24.76 -9.77 -11.57
N SER A 601 23.81 -10.15 -10.70
CA SER A 601 22.39 -10.04 -11.02
C SER A 601 21.95 -8.59 -11.18
N LEU A 602 22.42 -7.68 -10.31
CA LEU A 602 22.12 -6.25 -10.43
C LEU A 602 22.70 -5.61 -11.71
N GLN A 603 23.80 -6.11 -12.26
CA GLN A 603 24.34 -5.64 -13.54
C GLN A 603 23.44 -5.97 -14.74
N GLU A 604 22.46 -6.87 -14.58
CA GLU A 604 21.48 -7.21 -15.61
C GLU A 604 20.28 -6.26 -15.63
N MET A 605 20.24 -5.25 -14.73
CA MET A 605 19.16 -4.27 -14.70
C MET A 605 19.06 -3.48 -16.02
N PRO A 606 17.86 -3.37 -16.62
CA PRO A 606 17.70 -2.59 -17.83
C PRO A 606 17.74 -1.10 -17.52
N VAL A 607 18.15 -0.29 -18.49
CA VAL A 607 17.87 1.15 -18.48
C VAL A 607 16.39 1.32 -18.85
N PRO A 608 15.55 1.95 -18.01
CA PRO A 608 14.14 2.16 -18.33
C PRO A 608 13.93 2.91 -19.64
N ALA A 609 12.97 2.47 -20.44
CA ALA A 609 12.66 3.13 -21.71
C ALA A 609 12.28 4.61 -21.52
N TRP A 610 11.48 4.90 -20.49
CA TRP A 610 11.07 6.28 -20.16
C TRP A 610 12.27 7.17 -19.78
N PHE A 611 13.32 6.61 -19.19
CA PHE A 611 14.53 7.35 -18.84
C PHE A 611 15.39 7.58 -20.09
N ASP A 612 15.63 6.52 -20.85
CA ASP A 612 16.44 6.62 -22.06
C ASP A 612 15.79 7.53 -23.10
N ASP A 613 14.48 7.46 -23.31
CA ASP A 613 13.77 8.32 -24.25
C ASP A 613 13.50 9.71 -23.70
N GLY A 614 13.39 9.86 -22.38
CA GLY A 614 12.97 11.08 -21.73
C GLY A 614 14.02 12.20 -21.75
N LYS A 615 15.31 11.84 -21.72
CA LYS A 615 16.51 12.71 -21.83
C LYS A 615 16.68 13.83 -20.79
N ILE A 616 15.62 14.54 -20.41
CA ILE A 616 15.65 15.77 -19.64
C ILE A 616 14.93 15.59 -18.30
N GLY A 617 15.59 15.96 -17.22
CA GLY A 617 14.97 16.03 -15.89
C GLY A 617 15.31 17.31 -15.15
N ILE A 618 14.53 17.57 -14.10
CA ILE A 618 14.76 18.68 -13.16
C ILE A 618 15.26 18.12 -11.84
N PHE A 619 16.35 18.67 -11.30
CA PHE A 619 16.81 18.41 -9.94
C PHE A 619 16.46 19.61 -9.05
N ILE A 620 16.15 19.37 -7.80
CA ILE A 620 15.74 20.40 -6.86
C ILE A 620 16.50 20.17 -5.56
N HIS A 621 17.43 21.07 -5.23
CA HIS A 621 18.07 21.10 -3.93
C HIS A 621 17.37 22.14 -3.05
N TRP A 622 16.52 21.65 -2.17
CA TRP A 622 15.67 22.49 -1.33
C TRP A 622 15.51 21.87 0.05
N GLY A 623 15.54 22.72 1.08
CA GLY A 623 15.68 22.32 2.48
C GLY A 623 16.19 23.49 3.32
N PRO A 624 16.50 23.28 4.61
CA PRO A 624 16.76 24.41 5.51
C PRO A 624 18.02 25.22 5.23
N TYR A 625 19.00 24.64 4.54
CA TYR A 625 20.12 25.40 3.96
C TYR A 625 19.68 26.53 3.01
N SER A 626 18.48 26.45 2.42
CA SER A 626 17.90 27.51 1.60
C SER A 626 17.50 28.74 2.43
N ALA A 627 17.24 28.58 3.73
CA ALA A 627 17.00 29.69 4.65
C ALA A 627 18.31 30.43 4.98
N ILE A 628 19.43 29.70 5.03
CA ILE A 628 20.76 30.30 5.13
C ILE A 628 21.05 31.09 3.84
N GLY A 629 20.90 30.46 2.66
CA GLY A 629 20.99 31.17 1.37
C GLY A 629 22.30 31.94 1.14
N TYR A 630 23.36 31.61 1.88
CA TYR A 630 24.61 32.37 1.92
C TYR A 630 25.80 31.42 2.03
N ARG A 631 26.88 31.74 1.31
CA ARG A 631 28.16 31.05 1.41
C ARG A 631 29.31 32.05 1.35
N LYS A 632 30.33 31.88 2.21
CA LYS A 632 31.56 32.68 2.18
C LYS A 632 32.14 32.76 0.76
N GLY A 633 32.39 33.97 0.28
CA GLY A 633 32.90 34.23 -1.07
C GLY A 633 31.83 34.24 -2.17
N ASP A 634 30.55 34.12 -1.80
CA ASP A 634 29.39 34.24 -2.69
C ASP A 634 29.43 33.28 -3.88
N ARG A 635 30.00 32.08 -3.73
CA ARG A 635 30.16 31.09 -4.80
C ARG A 635 30.22 29.70 -4.23
N GLY A 636 29.69 28.69 -4.91
CA GLY A 636 29.80 27.28 -4.54
C GLY A 636 28.61 26.77 -3.72
N TYR A 637 28.64 25.48 -3.38
CA TYR A 637 27.55 24.72 -2.74
C TYR A 637 27.06 25.34 -1.42
N ALA A 638 25.93 26.05 -1.48
CA ALA A 638 25.27 26.66 -0.34
C ALA A 638 24.61 25.61 0.57
N GLU A 639 24.18 24.48 0.00
CA GLU A 639 23.67 23.30 0.70
C GLU A 639 24.71 22.64 1.63
N HIS A 640 25.99 22.98 1.50
CA HIS A 640 27.05 22.55 2.41
C HIS A 640 27.28 23.51 3.59
N VAL A 641 26.63 24.68 3.61
CA VAL A 641 26.88 25.69 4.63
C VAL A 641 26.49 25.25 6.05
N PRO A 642 25.48 24.39 6.29
CA PRO A 642 25.18 23.97 7.66
C PRO A 642 26.38 23.39 8.43
N LYS A 643 27.25 22.57 7.81
CA LYS A 643 28.52 22.16 8.45
C LYS A 643 29.54 23.29 8.54
N MET A 644 29.56 24.20 7.56
CA MET A 644 30.55 25.29 7.50
C MET A 644 30.34 26.29 8.62
N LEU A 645 29.09 26.49 9.09
CA LEU A 645 28.79 27.29 10.29
C LEU A 645 29.71 26.92 11.46
N TYR A 646 29.96 25.62 11.64
CA TYR A 646 30.78 25.07 12.72
C TYR A 646 32.25 24.82 12.36
N GLN A 647 32.60 24.80 11.06
CA GLN A 647 33.97 24.59 10.59
C GLN A 647 34.77 25.90 10.53
N ASP A 648 34.14 26.99 10.07
CA ASP A 648 34.77 28.31 9.89
C ASP A 648 34.07 29.32 10.80
N ARG A 649 34.19 29.09 12.12
CA ARG A 649 33.51 29.87 13.16
C ARG A 649 33.90 31.35 13.10
N GLU A 650 35.16 31.66 12.77
CA GLU A 650 35.66 33.02 12.64
C GLU A 650 34.90 33.83 11.59
N HIS A 651 34.43 33.18 10.53
CA HIS A 651 33.60 33.80 9.50
C HIS A 651 32.12 33.75 9.83
N TYR A 652 31.61 32.56 10.15
CA TYR A 652 30.17 32.34 10.21
C TYR A 652 29.53 32.78 11.53
N TYR A 653 30.24 32.85 12.65
CA TYR A 653 29.64 33.31 13.91
C TYR A 653 29.35 34.81 13.87
N PRO A 654 30.24 35.69 13.39
CA PRO A 654 29.89 37.09 13.16
C PRO A 654 28.68 37.25 12.23
N TYR A 655 28.63 36.49 11.15
CA TYR A 655 27.48 36.47 10.23
C TYR A 655 26.18 36.02 10.93
N MET A 656 26.23 34.94 11.72
CA MET A 656 25.06 34.44 12.43
C MET A 656 24.58 35.43 13.49
N LYS A 657 25.52 36.07 14.20
CA LYS A 657 25.22 37.11 15.18
C LYS A 657 24.57 38.33 14.55
N ASP A 658 25.05 38.75 13.38
CA ASP A 658 24.46 39.86 12.63
C ASP A 658 23.03 39.53 12.16
N ARG A 659 22.83 38.32 11.63
CA ARG A 659 21.54 37.93 11.04
C ARG A 659 20.49 37.49 12.06
N TRP A 660 20.86 36.69 13.06
CA TRP A 660 19.95 36.06 14.03
C TRP A 660 20.17 36.56 15.46
N GLY A 661 21.12 37.47 15.70
CA GLY A 661 21.39 38.02 17.04
C GLY A 661 22.15 37.07 17.98
N ALA A 662 22.40 35.83 17.57
CA ALA A 662 23.01 34.79 18.38
C ALA A 662 23.90 33.85 17.56
N THR A 663 24.74 33.06 18.24
CA THR A 663 25.68 32.10 17.64
C THR A 663 25.66 30.80 18.43
N PRO A 664 26.26 29.71 17.90
CA PRO A 664 26.36 28.49 18.67
C PRO A 664 27.20 28.68 19.95
N PRO A 665 26.90 27.93 21.02
CA PRO A 665 25.86 26.88 21.10
C PRO A 665 24.45 27.39 21.44
N GLU A 666 24.28 28.68 21.77
CA GLU A 666 22.97 29.26 22.10
C GLU A 666 22.00 29.22 20.93
N PHE A 667 22.49 29.45 19.71
CA PHE A 667 21.69 29.41 18.47
C PHE A 667 22.50 28.78 17.33
N GLY A 668 22.01 27.68 16.78
CA GLY A 668 22.70 26.86 15.79
C GLY A 668 21.80 26.39 14.66
N TYR A 669 22.26 25.38 13.93
CA TYR A 669 21.52 24.84 12.79
C TYR A 669 20.15 24.28 13.19
N LYS A 670 20.07 23.61 14.34
CA LYS A 670 18.81 23.12 14.95
C LYS A 670 17.75 24.21 15.15
N ASP A 671 18.17 25.48 15.23
CA ASP A 671 17.26 26.61 15.39
C ASP A 671 16.93 27.24 14.02
N ILE A 672 17.90 27.23 13.09
CA ILE A 672 17.72 27.71 11.70
C ILE A 672 16.72 26.84 10.93
N VAL A 673 16.60 25.54 11.23
CA VAL A 673 15.65 24.67 10.52
C VAL A 673 14.20 25.18 10.57
N GLY A 674 13.81 25.88 11.65
CA GLY A 674 12.47 26.48 11.77
C GLY A 674 12.20 27.66 10.84
N GLU A 675 13.23 28.24 10.23
CA GLU A 675 13.10 29.32 9.22
C GLU A 675 12.70 28.78 7.85
N PHE A 676 12.82 27.47 7.62
CA PHE A 676 12.38 26.83 6.40
C PHE A 676 10.88 26.57 6.47
N LYS A 677 10.07 27.45 5.85
CA LYS A 677 8.60 27.41 5.99
C LYS A 677 7.83 27.08 4.72
N ALA A 678 8.45 27.19 3.54
CA ALA A 678 7.77 26.92 2.27
C ALA A 678 6.45 27.71 2.08
N GLU A 679 6.33 28.90 2.66
CA GLU A 679 5.06 29.64 2.78
C GLU A 679 4.41 30.05 1.45
N ASN A 680 5.21 30.18 0.39
CA ASN A 680 4.80 30.52 -0.97
C ASN A 680 4.88 29.31 -1.92
N TRP A 681 5.04 28.10 -1.38
CA TRP A 681 5.25 26.91 -2.19
C TRP A 681 3.94 26.33 -2.72
N ASP A 682 3.88 26.21 -4.05
CA ASP A 682 2.81 25.54 -4.77
C ASP A 682 3.41 24.40 -5.64
N PRO A 683 3.20 23.12 -5.24
CA PRO A 683 3.71 21.98 -5.97
C PRO A 683 3.09 21.83 -7.37
N ASP A 684 1.82 22.24 -7.57
CA ASP A 684 1.15 22.18 -8.86
C ASP A 684 1.73 23.22 -9.83
N GLN A 685 2.13 24.40 -9.34
CA GLN A 685 2.83 25.41 -10.15
C GLN A 685 4.22 24.93 -10.58
N TRP A 686 4.97 24.31 -9.66
CA TRP A 686 6.27 23.70 -10.00
C TRP A 686 6.09 22.60 -11.04
N ALA A 687 5.18 21.66 -10.79
CA ALA A 687 4.90 20.57 -11.72
C ALA A 687 4.45 21.09 -13.09
N LYS A 688 3.64 22.15 -13.14
CA LYS A 688 3.24 22.82 -14.37
C LYS A 688 4.43 23.40 -15.13
N LEU A 689 5.31 24.11 -14.43
CA LEU A 689 6.52 24.66 -15.04
C LEU A 689 7.38 23.54 -15.63
N PHE A 690 7.60 22.45 -14.89
CA PHE A 690 8.46 21.35 -15.33
C PHE A 690 7.92 20.62 -16.57
N ASP A 691 6.60 20.40 -16.61
CA ASP A 691 5.89 19.88 -17.77
C ASP A 691 6.00 20.83 -18.98
N GLU A 692 5.73 22.12 -18.79
CA GLU A 692 5.80 23.15 -19.84
C GLU A 692 7.18 23.28 -20.48
N VAL A 693 8.25 23.05 -19.72
CA VAL A 693 9.63 23.10 -20.22
C VAL A 693 10.12 21.77 -20.79
N GLY A 694 9.25 20.75 -20.81
CA GLY A 694 9.51 19.47 -21.44
C GLY A 694 10.30 18.47 -20.58
N ALA A 695 10.39 18.67 -19.26
CA ALA A 695 11.00 17.67 -18.39
C ALA A 695 10.19 16.36 -18.41
N LYS A 696 10.88 15.24 -18.24
CA LYS A 696 10.25 13.90 -18.17
C LYS A 696 10.35 13.27 -16.79
N TYR A 697 11.22 13.81 -15.95
CA TYR A 697 11.37 13.37 -14.57
C TYR A 697 11.83 14.51 -13.68
N VAL A 698 11.50 14.41 -12.39
CA VAL A 698 11.84 15.38 -11.36
C VAL A 698 12.49 14.67 -10.19
N VAL A 699 13.60 15.22 -9.70
CA VAL A 699 14.36 14.75 -8.56
C VAL A 699 14.34 15.84 -7.49
N LEU A 700 13.86 15.53 -6.29
CA LEU A 700 13.83 16.45 -5.14
C LEU A 700 14.71 15.88 -4.03
N THR A 701 15.57 16.68 -3.43
CA THR A 701 16.31 16.31 -2.21
C THR A 701 15.35 15.98 -1.08
N ALA A 702 15.14 14.68 -0.83
CA ALA A 702 14.30 14.21 0.26
C ALA A 702 15.03 14.35 1.60
N GLU A 703 16.31 13.95 1.62
CA GLU A 703 17.22 14.28 2.71
C GLU A 703 18.60 14.56 2.13
N HIS A 704 19.16 15.70 2.51
CA HIS A 704 20.52 16.07 2.16
C HIS A 704 21.50 15.60 3.26
N HIS A 705 22.74 16.05 3.23
CA HIS A 705 23.76 15.61 4.20
C HIS A 705 23.56 16.15 5.64
N ASP A 706 22.61 17.07 5.82
CA ASP A 706 22.38 17.86 7.02
C ASP A 706 21.45 17.17 8.04
N GLY A 707 20.95 15.98 7.73
CA GLY A 707 20.13 15.16 8.63
C GLY A 707 18.64 15.53 8.64
N TRP A 708 18.23 16.47 7.78
CA TRP A 708 16.86 16.95 7.66
C TRP A 708 16.05 16.15 6.63
N ALA A 709 14.84 15.73 7.01
CA ALA A 709 13.90 15.03 6.15
C ALA A 709 12.82 15.98 5.59
N ASN A 710 12.71 16.11 4.27
CA ASN A 710 11.65 16.89 3.60
C ASN A 710 10.31 16.15 3.47
N TRP A 711 10.16 15.00 4.11
CA TRP A 711 8.96 14.17 4.06
C TRP A 711 8.40 13.94 5.47
N ASP A 712 7.22 13.33 5.54
CA ASP A 712 6.63 12.92 6.82
C ASP A 712 7.34 11.68 7.37
N SER A 713 8.31 11.85 8.28
CA SER A 713 9.17 10.75 8.76
C SER A 713 8.82 10.31 10.18
N ASP A 714 8.51 9.03 10.34
CA ASP A 714 8.27 8.36 11.63
C ASP A 714 9.60 8.09 12.37
N LEU A 715 10.73 8.19 11.66
CA LEU A 715 12.06 7.83 12.16
C LEU A 715 12.85 9.02 12.71
N THR A 716 12.40 10.25 12.44
CA THR A 716 13.03 11.45 12.99
C THR A 716 12.06 12.61 13.13
N PRO A 717 12.07 13.32 14.27
CA PRO A 717 11.26 14.54 14.42
C PRO A 717 11.84 15.74 13.65
N TRP A 718 13.04 15.60 13.06
CA TRP A 718 13.69 16.63 12.26
C TRP A 718 13.24 16.53 10.81
N ASN A 719 11.93 16.70 10.62
CA ASN A 719 11.27 16.55 9.34
C ASN A 719 10.34 17.73 9.03
N ALA A 720 9.93 17.86 7.76
CA ALA A 720 9.15 19.00 7.26
C ALA A 720 7.68 19.03 7.72
N VAL A 721 7.15 17.93 8.26
CA VAL A 721 5.80 17.88 8.84
C VAL A 721 5.85 18.29 10.31
N ASP A 722 6.80 17.75 11.07
CA ASP A 722 6.97 18.05 12.48
C ASP A 722 7.54 19.44 12.73
N MET A 723 8.27 20.01 11.78
CA MET A 723 8.89 21.32 11.92
C MET A 723 8.91 22.10 10.61
N GLY A 724 9.17 23.41 10.70
CA GLY A 724 9.32 24.27 9.53
C GLY A 724 8.03 24.35 8.69
N PRO A 725 7.96 23.74 7.49
CA PRO A 725 6.81 23.87 6.58
C PRO A 725 5.47 23.33 7.08
N LYS A 726 5.50 22.41 8.04
CA LYS A 726 4.31 21.66 8.49
C LYS A 726 3.60 20.94 7.33
N ARG A 727 4.39 20.38 6.41
CA ARG A 727 3.92 19.84 5.14
C ARG A 727 4.85 18.76 4.60
N ASP A 728 4.27 17.67 4.07
CA ASP A 728 5.02 16.62 3.39
C ASP A 728 5.42 17.07 1.97
N LEU A 729 6.60 17.69 1.86
CA LEU A 729 7.08 18.28 0.60
C LEU A 729 7.37 17.20 -0.45
N VAL A 730 7.88 16.04 -0.04
CA VAL A 730 8.15 14.92 -0.94
C VAL A 730 6.85 14.34 -1.48
N GLY A 731 5.88 14.07 -0.61
CA GLY A 731 4.57 13.53 -0.99
C GLY A 731 3.78 14.47 -1.91
N ASP A 732 3.74 15.76 -1.56
CA ASP A 732 3.01 16.77 -2.33
C ASP A 732 3.58 17.01 -3.72
N LEU A 733 4.90 17.21 -3.82
CA LEU A 733 5.52 17.38 -5.13
C LEU A 733 5.37 16.11 -5.98
N GLY A 734 5.56 14.94 -5.37
CA GLY A 734 5.42 13.64 -6.03
C GLY A 734 4.04 13.45 -6.64
N ARG A 735 2.97 13.83 -5.92
CA ARG A 735 1.60 13.82 -6.46
C ARG A 735 1.43 14.79 -7.63
N ALA A 736 1.88 16.03 -7.47
CA ALA A 736 1.72 17.08 -8.49
C ALA A 736 2.43 16.74 -9.82
N VAL A 737 3.66 16.22 -9.76
CA VAL A 737 4.41 15.85 -10.98
C VAL A 737 3.83 14.62 -11.67
N ARG A 738 3.37 13.61 -10.90
CA ARG A 738 2.75 12.40 -11.46
C ARG A 738 1.40 12.67 -12.11
N LYS A 739 0.61 13.60 -11.56
CA LYS A 739 -0.64 14.09 -12.18
C LYS A 739 -0.43 14.62 -13.60
N ARG A 740 0.80 15.05 -13.94
CA ARG A 740 1.20 15.52 -15.27
C ARG A 740 1.95 14.47 -16.10
N GLY A 741 2.06 13.25 -15.61
CA GLY A 741 2.75 12.15 -16.29
C GLY A 741 4.27 12.19 -16.19
N LEU A 742 4.85 13.02 -15.32
CA LEU A 742 6.29 13.05 -15.06
C LEU A 742 6.67 11.96 -14.04
N LYS A 743 7.88 11.43 -14.18
CA LYS A 743 8.47 10.49 -13.22
C LYS A 743 9.06 11.24 -12.02
N PHE A 744 9.09 10.62 -10.85
CA PHE A 744 9.51 11.31 -9.62
C PHE A 744 10.53 10.54 -8.79
N ALA A 745 11.47 11.28 -8.22
CA ALA A 745 12.57 10.77 -7.40
C ALA A 745 12.79 11.64 -6.15
N PRO A 746 12.54 11.12 -4.96
CA PRO A 746 13.14 11.63 -3.73
C PRO A 746 14.61 11.20 -3.69
N SER A 747 15.56 12.14 -3.78
CA SER A 747 16.99 11.85 -3.67
C SER A 747 17.44 11.78 -2.21
N TYR A 748 18.35 10.86 -1.92
CA TYR A 748 18.73 10.49 -0.55
C TYR A 748 20.26 10.55 -0.36
N HIS A 749 20.74 11.50 0.46
CA HIS A 749 22.17 11.84 0.54
C HIS A 749 22.77 11.64 1.96
N ARG A 750 22.14 10.83 2.80
CA ARG A 750 22.47 10.66 4.22
C ARG A 750 23.81 9.93 4.45
N GLU A 751 24.37 9.27 3.45
CA GLU A 751 25.62 8.49 3.55
C GLU A 751 26.86 9.33 3.92
N ARG A 752 26.78 10.66 3.80
CA ARG A 752 27.81 11.62 4.24
C ARG A 752 27.54 12.24 5.61
N HIS A 753 26.38 11.98 6.20
CA HIS A 753 25.87 12.68 7.37
C HIS A 753 26.77 12.51 8.60
N THR A 754 27.32 11.31 8.81
CA THR A 754 28.10 10.97 10.02
C THR A 754 29.32 11.87 10.26
N GLY A 755 29.96 12.33 9.17
CA GLY A 755 31.09 13.26 9.25
C GLY A 755 30.69 14.73 9.13
N PHE A 756 29.42 15.04 8.85
CA PHE A 756 29.00 16.38 8.42
C PHE A 756 29.12 17.41 9.55
N PHE A 757 28.66 17.08 10.76
CA PHE A 757 28.80 17.91 11.96
C PHE A 757 29.96 17.48 12.88
N ALA A 758 30.79 16.55 12.42
CA ALA A 758 31.93 16.01 13.17
C ALA A 758 33.24 16.80 12.92
N LYS A 759 34.28 16.54 13.72
CA LYS A 759 35.61 17.12 13.59
C LYS A 759 36.29 16.70 12.28
N GLU A 760 36.20 15.41 11.96
CA GLU A 760 36.77 14.82 10.75
C GLU A 760 35.67 14.29 9.82
N MET A 761 35.79 14.55 8.52
CA MET A 761 34.88 14.00 7.52
C MET A 761 35.40 12.66 6.99
N TYR A 762 34.48 11.74 6.69
CA TYR A 762 34.78 10.45 6.05
C TYR A 762 35.74 9.57 6.87
N VAL A 763 35.50 9.52 8.18
CA VAL A 763 36.17 8.63 9.15
C VAL A 763 35.09 7.81 9.86
N VAL A 764 35.35 6.52 10.12
CA VAL A 764 34.36 5.61 10.70
C VAL A 764 33.90 6.03 12.09
N HIS A 765 34.80 6.52 12.95
CA HIS A 765 34.50 6.95 14.32
C HIS A 765 34.96 8.40 14.50
N SER A 766 34.17 9.35 14.00
CA SER A 766 34.49 10.76 14.13
C SER A 766 33.90 11.31 15.43
N GLU A 767 34.57 12.29 16.03
CA GLU A 767 34.04 12.98 17.21
C GLU A 767 33.20 14.19 16.80
N PRO A 768 32.06 14.45 17.46
CA PRO A 768 31.31 15.69 17.25
C PRO A 768 32.14 16.93 17.58
N ARG A 769 31.82 18.05 16.93
CA ARG A 769 32.45 19.35 17.26
C ARG A 769 32.01 19.82 18.65
N PRO A 770 32.85 20.59 19.38
CA PRO A 770 32.52 21.03 20.73
C PRO A 770 31.19 21.78 20.84
N ASP A 771 30.87 22.66 19.89
CA ASP A 771 29.60 23.40 19.93
C ASP A 771 28.40 22.49 19.65
N ILE A 772 28.56 21.45 18.82
CA ILE A 772 27.52 20.44 18.56
C ILE A 772 27.23 19.61 19.82
N ILE A 773 28.27 19.22 20.57
CA ILE A 773 28.12 18.54 21.86
C ILE A 773 27.29 19.40 22.81
N GLU A 774 27.63 20.69 22.91
CA GLU A 774 26.92 21.61 23.81
C GLU A 774 25.50 21.91 23.34
N GLU A 775 25.25 21.99 22.03
CA GLU A 775 23.90 22.10 21.47
C GLU A 775 23.04 20.88 21.77
N ILE A 776 23.59 19.66 21.63
CA ILE A 776 22.89 18.42 22.01
C ILE A 776 22.64 18.39 23.53
N ARG A 777 23.60 18.84 24.35
CA ARG A 777 23.41 18.93 25.80
C ARG A 777 22.25 19.86 26.18
N ARG A 778 22.09 20.97 25.43
CA ARG A 778 21.01 21.95 25.64
C ARG A 778 19.67 21.49 25.08
N VAL A 779 19.69 20.83 23.92
CA VAL A 779 18.50 20.31 23.23
C VAL A 779 18.76 18.84 22.87
N PRO A 780 18.49 17.89 23.79
CA PRO A 780 18.81 16.47 23.58
C PRO A 780 18.22 15.88 22.30
N ALA A 781 17.04 16.35 21.87
CA ALA A 781 16.42 15.92 20.62
C ALA A 781 17.29 16.17 19.37
N ALA A 782 18.17 17.18 19.40
CA ALA A 782 19.07 17.53 18.30
C ALA A 782 20.17 16.48 18.05
N ALA A 783 20.33 15.49 18.95
CA ALA A 783 21.22 14.37 18.70
C ALA A 783 20.89 13.62 17.41
N SER A 784 19.59 13.48 17.09
CA SER A 784 19.11 12.80 15.88
C SER A 784 19.19 13.65 14.60
N LEU A 785 19.33 14.98 14.74
CA LEU A 785 19.62 15.89 13.62
C LEU A 785 21.09 15.89 13.26
N TYR A 786 21.96 15.91 14.26
CA TYR A 786 23.40 16.13 14.05
C TYR A 786 24.20 14.84 13.88
N GLY A 787 23.72 13.75 14.48
CA GLY A 787 24.37 12.46 14.48
C GLY A 787 23.51 11.36 13.84
N PRO A 788 23.98 10.11 13.92
CA PRO A 788 25.16 9.64 14.65
C PRO A 788 26.48 10.01 13.95
N PHE A 789 27.60 10.02 14.70
CA PHE A 789 28.94 10.43 14.20
C PHE A 789 29.84 9.26 13.78
N SER A 790 29.23 8.10 13.55
CA SER A 790 29.91 6.87 13.17
C SER A 790 29.10 6.09 12.13
N TYR A 791 29.78 5.26 11.34
CA TYR A 791 29.17 4.30 10.41
C TYR A 791 28.82 2.97 11.08
N ASP A 792 28.58 2.97 12.38
CA ASP A 792 28.22 1.76 13.12
C ASP A 792 26.92 1.12 12.59
N LYS A 793 26.62 -0.08 13.09
CA LYS A 793 25.44 -0.81 12.67
C LYS A 793 24.15 0.00 12.85
N ALA A 794 24.03 0.79 13.92
CA ALA A 794 22.83 1.56 14.20
C ALA A 794 22.60 2.66 13.16
N PHE A 795 23.67 3.38 12.76
CA PHE A 795 23.58 4.33 11.64
C PHE A 795 23.19 3.64 10.34
N VAL A 796 23.82 2.52 10.01
CA VAL A 796 23.56 1.83 8.74
C VAL A 796 22.13 1.27 8.71
N ASP A 797 21.63 0.74 9.83
CA ASP A 797 20.24 0.27 9.94
C ASP A 797 19.24 1.43 9.78
N ASP A 798 19.48 2.59 10.43
CA ASP A 798 18.69 3.83 10.25
C ASP A 798 18.74 4.33 8.80
N TYR A 799 19.92 4.31 8.17
CA TYR A 799 20.11 4.70 6.78
C TYR A 799 19.23 3.87 5.84
N VAL A 800 19.18 2.55 6.03
CA VAL A 800 18.33 1.63 5.26
C VAL A 800 16.85 1.85 5.57
N ALA A 801 16.50 2.00 6.86
CA ALA A 801 15.12 2.17 7.30
C ALA A 801 14.47 3.45 6.74
N ARG A 802 15.20 4.58 6.74
CA ARG A 802 14.71 5.84 6.12
C ARG A 802 14.50 5.73 4.62
N TRP A 803 15.38 5.02 3.91
CA TRP A 803 15.12 4.74 2.50
C TRP A 803 13.89 3.85 2.31
N LYS A 804 13.73 2.80 3.15
CA LYS A 804 12.55 1.93 3.08
C LYS A 804 11.27 2.70 3.36
N GLU A 805 11.30 3.66 4.28
CA GLU A 805 10.19 4.59 4.53
C GLU A 805 9.85 5.41 3.28
N ILE A 806 10.84 6.05 2.64
CA ILE A 806 10.66 6.79 1.38
C ILE A 806 10.07 5.88 0.29
N GLN A 807 10.62 4.69 0.12
CA GLN A 807 10.17 3.72 -0.88
C GLN A 807 8.71 3.32 -0.64
N THR A 808 8.35 3.03 0.61
CA THR A 808 7.01 2.58 1.00
C THR A 808 5.99 3.71 0.85
N LYS A 809 6.28 4.91 1.37
CA LYS A 809 5.36 6.05 1.33
C LYS A 809 5.17 6.61 -0.08
N TYR A 810 6.22 6.62 -0.90
CA TYR A 810 6.22 7.40 -2.15
C TYR A 810 6.40 6.60 -3.44
N GLN A 811 6.75 5.30 -3.37
CA GLN A 811 6.97 4.41 -4.52
C GLN A 811 7.74 5.08 -5.68
N PRO A 812 8.97 5.55 -5.44
CA PRO A 812 9.69 6.40 -6.37
C PRO A 812 10.04 5.68 -7.68
N ASP A 813 10.16 6.44 -8.76
CA ASP A 813 10.62 5.90 -10.05
C ASP A 813 12.16 5.75 -10.11
N PHE A 814 12.86 6.28 -9.09
CA PHE A 814 14.32 6.30 -8.99
C PHE A 814 14.77 5.95 -7.56
N LEU A 815 15.86 5.19 -7.46
CA LEU A 815 16.78 5.22 -6.33
C LEU A 815 17.94 6.14 -6.72
N TRP A 816 17.92 7.37 -6.20
CA TRP A 816 18.96 8.36 -6.44
C TRP A 816 19.74 8.63 -5.16
N VAL A 817 21.00 8.20 -5.13
CA VAL A 817 21.92 8.37 -4.01
C VAL A 817 23.09 9.26 -4.45
N ASP A 818 23.65 10.08 -3.55
CA ASP A 818 24.79 10.95 -3.89
C ASP A 818 26.10 10.14 -4.07
N ASP A 819 27.07 10.24 -3.17
CA ASP A 819 28.26 9.40 -3.26
C ASP A 819 28.75 8.90 -1.90
N PHE A 820 29.56 7.84 -1.91
CA PHE A 820 30.12 7.20 -0.72
C PHE A 820 31.64 7.45 -0.61
N PRO A 821 32.13 8.63 -0.19
CA PRO A 821 33.56 8.89 -0.12
C PRO A 821 34.26 7.92 0.83
N ILE A 822 33.58 7.51 1.91
CA ILE A 822 34.08 6.58 2.91
C ILE A 822 34.58 5.25 2.32
N TYR A 823 34.08 4.83 1.15
CA TYR A 823 34.54 3.63 0.44
C TYR A 823 36.00 3.69 -0.03
N THR A 824 36.58 4.88 -0.08
CA THR A 824 37.97 5.12 -0.52
C THR A 824 38.79 5.94 0.48
N ARG A 825 38.19 6.28 1.63
CA ARG A 825 38.80 7.09 2.70
C ARG A 825 38.96 6.24 3.94
N ASP A 826 39.69 6.78 4.92
CA ASP A 826 39.90 6.11 6.21
C ASP A 826 40.44 4.66 6.08
N GLY A 827 41.36 4.47 5.14
CA GLY A 827 42.00 3.18 4.87
C GLY A 827 41.19 2.19 4.03
N ASN A 828 39.95 2.52 3.65
CA ASN A 828 39.09 1.70 2.81
C ASN A 828 39.45 1.80 1.31
N GLN A 829 39.23 0.71 0.59
CA GLN A 829 39.22 0.56 -0.86
C GLN A 829 38.19 -0.54 -1.20
N VAL A 830 36.90 -0.23 -1.02
CA VAL A 830 35.80 -1.23 -1.05
C VAL A 830 35.80 -2.04 -2.34
N ARG A 831 35.98 -1.41 -3.50
CA ARG A 831 35.98 -2.09 -4.80
C ARG A 831 37.19 -3.01 -5.04
N SER A 832 38.24 -2.89 -4.21
CA SER A 832 39.39 -3.79 -4.18
C SER A 832 39.30 -4.81 -3.04
N GLY A 833 38.17 -4.88 -2.32
CA GLY A 833 37.93 -5.80 -1.22
C GLY A 833 38.54 -5.39 0.13
N LYS A 834 39.22 -4.24 0.22
CA LYS A 834 39.80 -3.75 1.47
C LYS A 834 38.83 -2.80 2.15
N MET A 835 38.25 -3.18 3.28
CA MET A 835 37.28 -2.33 3.99
C MET A 835 37.24 -2.66 5.48
N LYS A 836 36.98 -1.65 6.30
CA LYS A 836 36.66 -1.81 7.73
C LYS A 836 35.32 -2.56 7.89
N PRO A 837 35.10 -3.26 9.01
CA PRO A 837 33.86 -4.04 9.23
C PRO A 837 32.58 -3.22 9.05
N GLU A 838 32.55 -2.00 9.59
CA GLU A 838 31.42 -1.07 9.51
C GLU A 838 31.11 -0.69 8.05
N ILE A 839 32.17 -0.48 7.26
CA ILE A 839 32.05 -0.12 5.84
C ILE A 839 31.68 -1.32 4.98
N LYS A 840 32.09 -2.53 5.37
CA LYS A 840 31.58 -3.76 4.77
C LYS A 840 30.08 -3.88 4.98
N TYR A 841 29.60 -3.63 6.20
CA TYR A 841 28.18 -3.67 6.51
C TYR A 841 27.41 -2.63 5.69
N LEU A 842 27.91 -1.40 5.59
CA LEU A 842 27.33 -0.36 4.73
C LEU A 842 27.27 -0.78 3.25
N ASP A 843 28.33 -1.39 2.69
CA ASP A 843 28.34 -1.90 1.30
C ASP A 843 27.33 -3.03 1.08
N ASP A 844 27.24 -3.97 2.01
CA ASP A 844 26.27 -5.07 1.94
C ASP A 844 24.83 -4.56 2.05
N GLN A 845 24.56 -3.62 2.96
CA GLN A 845 23.22 -3.06 3.14
C GLN A 845 22.81 -2.17 1.98
N ALA A 846 23.72 -1.35 1.43
CA ALA A 846 23.43 -0.55 0.25
C ALA A 846 23.13 -1.42 -0.99
N ARG A 847 23.85 -2.54 -1.17
CA ARG A 847 23.50 -3.57 -2.16
C ARG A 847 22.11 -4.15 -1.91
N GLY A 848 21.78 -4.43 -0.65
CA GLY A 848 20.45 -4.86 -0.22
C GLY A 848 19.35 -3.86 -0.59
N MET A 849 19.57 -2.56 -0.35
CA MET A 849 18.65 -1.48 -0.71
C MET A 849 18.37 -1.43 -2.22
N ILE A 850 19.41 -1.53 -3.05
CA ILE A 850 19.23 -1.58 -4.52
C ILE A 850 18.43 -2.83 -4.90
N THR A 851 18.74 -3.97 -4.29
CA THR A 851 18.05 -5.24 -4.56
C THR A 851 16.56 -5.18 -4.19
N ASP A 852 16.25 -4.66 -3.00
CA ASP A 852 14.88 -4.45 -2.54
C ASP A 852 14.14 -3.49 -3.47
N PHE A 853 14.72 -2.34 -3.80
CA PHE A 853 14.11 -1.36 -4.69
C PHE A 853 13.80 -1.93 -6.09
N MET A 854 14.75 -2.67 -6.67
CA MET A 854 14.59 -3.26 -8.00
C MET A 854 13.55 -4.40 -7.99
N ASN A 855 13.53 -5.24 -6.94
CA ASN A 855 12.56 -6.33 -6.82
C ASN A 855 11.16 -5.82 -6.47
N ASP A 856 11.04 -4.79 -5.64
CA ASP A 856 9.77 -4.12 -5.34
C ASP A 856 9.15 -3.52 -6.61
N ALA A 857 9.98 -2.86 -7.44
CA ALA A 857 9.55 -2.37 -8.73
C ALA A 857 9.15 -3.49 -9.70
N ALA A 858 9.92 -4.58 -9.75
CA ALA A 858 9.60 -5.74 -10.58
C ALA A 858 8.28 -6.40 -10.14
N ALA A 859 8.04 -6.52 -8.83
CA ALA A 859 6.78 -7.04 -8.27
C ALA A 859 5.58 -6.17 -8.65
N ARG A 860 5.77 -4.86 -8.74
CA ARG A 860 4.76 -3.89 -9.21
C ARG A 860 4.71 -3.72 -10.73
N GLN A 861 5.50 -4.51 -11.49
CA GLN A 861 5.64 -4.42 -12.94
C GLN A 861 5.99 -3.00 -13.44
N ARG A 862 6.85 -2.28 -12.70
CA ARG A 862 7.29 -0.93 -13.04
C ARG A 862 8.77 -0.89 -13.39
N GLU A 863 9.11 -0.20 -14.47
CA GLU A 863 10.50 0.14 -14.78
C GLU A 863 10.97 1.26 -13.85
N VAL A 864 12.07 1.01 -13.12
CA VAL A 864 12.68 1.99 -12.22
C VAL A 864 14.16 2.20 -12.53
N TYR A 865 14.68 3.34 -12.11
CA TYR A 865 16.05 3.77 -12.36
C TYR A 865 16.92 3.74 -11.10
N CYS A 866 18.19 3.37 -11.23
CA CYS A 866 19.19 3.49 -10.17
C CYS A 866 20.44 4.21 -10.70
N ASN A 867 20.99 5.15 -9.91
CA ASN A 867 22.22 5.85 -10.27
C ASN A 867 23.49 5.20 -9.66
N ASN A 868 24.64 5.57 -10.22
CA ASN A 868 25.97 5.21 -9.73
C ASN A 868 26.85 6.47 -9.80
N LYS A 869 26.67 7.34 -8.81
CA LYS A 869 27.21 8.69 -8.77
C LYS A 869 28.53 8.76 -7.98
N GLY A 870 29.40 9.71 -8.36
CA GLY A 870 30.56 10.10 -7.55
C GLY A 870 31.90 10.14 -8.29
N ALA A 871 32.90 10.71 -7.63
CA ALA A 871 34.28 10.68 -8.13
C ALA A 871 34.86 9.25 -8.13
N ASN A 872 34.39 8.43 -7.19
CA ASN A 872 34.62 7.00 -7.11
C ASN A 872 33.29 6.26 -7.37
N ARG A 873 33.37 4.98 -7.71
CA ARG A 873 32.19 4.15 -7.92
C ARG A 873 31.50 3.82 -6.61
N ASN A 874 30.24 4.21 -6.48
CA ASN A 874 29.38 3.72 -5.41
C ASN A 874 29.25 2.20 -5.55
N TRP A 875 28.87 1.72 -6.73
CA TRP A 875 28.66 0.29 -7.04
C TRP A 875 29.52 -0.16 -8.23
N PRO A 876 29.72 -1.48 -8.46
CA PRO A 876 30.44 -1.97 -9.64
C PRO A 876 29.90 -1.44 -10.98
N ASP A 877 30.77 -1.34 -11.99
CA ASP A 877 30.38 -0.92 -13.35
C ASP A 877 29.25 -1.82 -13.88
N GLY A 878 28.21 -1.21 -14.46
CA GLY A 878 27.02 -1.93 -14.98
C GLY A 878 25.84 -1.98 -14.00
N VAL A 879 26.04 -1.66 -12.72
CA VAL A 879 24.94 -1.44 -11.78
C VAL A 879 24.55 0.03 -11.83
N GLY A 880 23.31 0.30 -12.27
CA GLY A 880 22.80 1.65 -12.47
C GLY A 880 23.53 2.43 -13.57
N CYS A 881 23.14 3.68 -13.76
CA CYS A 881 23.75 4.58 -14.74
C CYS A 881 24.81 5.48 -14.11
N LEU A 882 25.86 5.77 -14.88
CA LEU A 882 26.97 6.62 -14.43
C LEU A 882 26.50 8.08 -14.28
N GLU A 883 26.77 8.68 -13.12
CA GLU A 883 26.45 10.09 -12.89
C GLU A 883 27.56 10.84 -12.17
N LYS A 884 27.65 12.15 -12.40
CA LYS A 884 28.52 13.06 -11.66
C LYS A 884 28.08 14.50 -11.86
N ASP A 885 28.42 15.36 -10.91
CA ASP A 885 28.24 16.80 -11.07
C ASP A 885 29.02 17.31 -12.27
N ASN A 886 28.33 18.07 -13.12
CA ASN A 886 28.84 18.66 -14.36
C ASN A 886 29.56 17.63 -15.25
N LEU A 887 29.10 16.38 -15.27
CA LEU A 887 29.73 15.33 -16.08
C LEU A 887 29.68 15.70 -17.57
N LYS A 888 30.83 15.67 -18.25
CA LYS A 888 30.94 15.88 -19.69
C LYS A 888 31.92 14.87 -20.29
N LEU A 889 31.40 13.77 -20.86
CA LEU A 889 32.22 12.77 -21.57
C LEU A 889 32.64 13.32 -22.93
N GLU A 890 33.87 13.07 -23.40
CA GLU A 890 34.36 13.39 -24.76
C GLU A 890 33.99 12.29 -25.77
N VAL A 891 33.66 11.10 -25.28
CA VAL A 891 33.31 9.91 -26.07
C VAL A 891 31.81 9.59 -25.95
N ILE A 892 31.31 8.74 -26.86
CA ILE A 892 30.00 8.11 -26.70
C ILE A 892 30.14 7.02 -25.63
N GLY A 893 29.61 7.28 -24.44
CA GLY A 893 29.74 6.40 -23.28
C GLY A 893 28.62 5.36 -23.14
N PRO A 894 28.68 4.49 -22.11
CA PRO A 894 27.49 3.76 -21.66
C PRO A 894 26.43 4.77 -21.21
N LYS A 895 25.19 4.34 -20.93
CA LYS A 895 24.16 5.27 -20.46
C LYS A 895 24.64 6.01 -19.20
N TRP A 896 24.47 7.32 -19.19
CA TRP A 896 24.97 8.20 -18.13
C TRP A 896 24.07 9.44 -17.98
N GLN A 897 24.27 10.21 -16.92
CA GLN A 897 23.58 11.47 -16.68
C GLN A 897 24.55 12.55 -16.19
N SER A 898 24.35 13.78 -16.66
CA SER A 898 25.01 14.96 -16.12
C SER A 898 24.07 15.67 -15.14
N CYS A 899 24.47 15.76 -13.87
CA CYS A 899 23.77 16.57 -12.87
C CYS A 899 24.41 17.96 -12.89
N THR A 900 23.68 19.00 -13.24
CA THR A 900 24.28 20.34 -13.37
C THR A 900 23.36 21.43 -12.85
N THR A 901 23.86 22.64 -12.62
CA THR A 901 23.10 23.81 -12.17
C THR A 901 23.30 24.98 -13.14
N PHE A 902 22.44 26.01 -13.05
CA PHE A 902 22.59 27.24 -13.82
C PHE A 902 23.64 28.20 -13.26
N GLY A 903 23.86 28.16 -11.95
CA GLY A 903 24.79 29.02 -11.24
C GLY A 903 26.05 28.28 -10.78
N THR A 904 26.44 28.57 -9.54
CA THR A 904 27.61 28.00 -8.85
C THR A 904 27.23 27.10 -7.68
N SER A 905 25.94 27.06 -7.32
CA SER A 905 25.37 26.28 -6.22
C SER A 905 24.22 25.40 -6.69
N PHE A 906 23.99 24.27 -6.01
CA PHE A 906 22.76 23.49 -6.21
C PHE A 906 21.63 24.04 -5.35
N GLY A 907 21.86 24.24 -4.05
CA GLY A 907 20.94 24.93 -3.16
C GLY A 907 20.90 26.43 -3.44
N TYR A 908 19.85 27.10 -3.00
CA TYR A 908 19.69 28.54 -3.19
C TYR A 908 20.86 29.35 -2.60
N LEU A 909 21.42 30.26 -3.40
CA LEU A 909 22.48 31.20 -3.03
C LEU A 909 22.03 32.62 -3.40
N ALA A 910 21.75 33.45 -2.40
CA ALA A 910 21.16 34.77 -2.59
C ALA A 910 21.99 35.70 -3.48
N ALA A 911 23.32 35.57 -3.45
CA ALA A 911 24.19 36.38 -4.29
C ALA A 911 23.96 36.16 -5.79
N GLU A 912 23.46 34.99 -6.20
CA GLU A 912 23.19 34.70 -7.63
C GLU A 912 22.00 35.48 -8.19
N ASP A 913 21.14 36.03 -7.33
CA ASP A 913 20.03 36.89 -7.76
C ASP A 913 20.48 38.27 -8.22
N ASP A 914 21.68 38.68 -7.84
CA ASP A 914 22.26 39.94 -8.29
C ASP A 914 22.46 39.88 -9.83
N PRO A 915 21.89 40.83 -10.60
CA PRO A 915 22.17 40.96 -12.02
C PRO A 915 23.68 41.11 -12.31
N ASP A 916 24.43 41.74 -11.40
CA ASP A 916 25.87 41.99 -11.48
C ASP A 916 26.70 40.96 -10.69
N TYR A 917 26.12 39.79 -10.44
CA TYR A 917 26.80 38.69 -9.74
C TYR A 917 28.20 38.45 -10.32
N ARG A 918 29.22 38.62 -9.47
CA ARG A 918 30.64 38.64 -9.88
C ARG A 918 31.19 37.32 -10.42
N HIS A 919 30.44 36.23 -10.26
CA HIS A 919 30.79 34.90 -10.78
C HIS A 919 29.83 34.53 -11.92
N LYS A 920 30.17 33.50 -12.71
CA LYS A 920 29.42 33.21 -13.93
C LYS A 920 28.12 32.43 -13.64
N LYS A 921 27.01 32.91 -14.20
CA LYS A 921 25.77 32.15 -14.44
C LYS A 921 25.76 31.67 -15.89
N LYS A 922 25.38 30.43 -16.15
CA LYS A 922 25.23 29.93 -17.53
C LYS A 922 24.23 30.80 -18.29
N SER A 923 24.54 31.09 -19.55
CA SER A 923 23.57 31.71 -20.48
C SER A 923 22.55 30.67 -20.97
N VAL A 924 21.45 31.13 -21.58
CA VAL A 924 20.49 30.25 -22.24
C VAL A 924 21.17 29.40 -23.33
N GLU A 925 22.09 30.00 -24.08
CA GLU A 925 22.86 29.32 -25.12
C GLU A 925 23.71 28.18 -24.55
N GLU A 926 24.44 28.44 -23.46
CA GLU A 926 25.28 27.44 -22.81
C GLU A 926 24.47 26.26 -22.26
N VAL A 927 23.29 26.52 -21.70
CA VAL A 927 22.37 25.47 -21.24
C VAL A 927 21.92 24.57 -22.39
N ILE A 928 21.48 25.17 -23.50
CA ILE A 928 21.01 24.42 -24.68
C ILE A 928 22.17 23.62 -25.30
N HIS A 929 23.36 24.23 -25.42
CA HIS A 929 24.53 23.57 -25.98
C HIS A 929 25.00 22.40 -25.10
N GLU A 930 25.03 22.59 -23.78
CA GLU A 930 25.39 21.53 -22.84
C GLU A 930 24.39 20.36 -22.90
N MET A 931 23.09 20.66 -22.95
CA MET A 931 22.04 19.64 -23.12
C MET A 931 22.26 18.82 -24.41
N VAL A 932 22.47 19.50 -25.54
CA VAL A 932 22.72 18.84 -26.84
C VAL A 932 24.01 18.00 -26.79
N GLU A 933 25.07 18.55 -26.21
CA GLU A 933 26.36 17.86 -26.03
C GLU A 933 26.19 16.56 -25.24
N VAL A 934 25.53 16.61 -24.09
CA VAL A 934 25.27 15.45 -23.23
C VAL A 934 24.50 14.37 -23.98
N ILE A 935 23.42 14.75 -24.67
CA ILE A 935 22.50 13.81 -25.31
C ILE A 935 23.13 13.17 -26.56
N SER A 936 23.92 13.92 -27.33
CA SER A 936 24.68 13.39 -28.48
C SER A 936 25.69 12.29 -28.09
N ARG A 937 26.07 12.24 -26.82
CA ARG A 937 27.05 11.30 -26.25
C ARG A 937 26.40 10.21 -25.38
N ASN A 938 25.12 9.91 -25.63
CA ASN A 938 24.35 8.89 -24.92
C ASN A 938 23.94 9.25 -23.48
N GLY A 939 24.00 10.53 -23.11
CA GLY A 939 23.66 11.00 -21.77
C GLY A 939 22.21 11.46 -21.61
N ASN A 940 21.81 11.65 -20.36
CA ASN A 940 20.65 12.46 -19.96
C ASN A 940 21.11 13.75 -19.27
N PHE A 941 20.34 14.81 -19.44
CA PHE A 941 20.60 16.14 -18.87
C PHE A 941 19.67 16.38 -17.68
N LEU A 942 20.24 16.39 -16.46
CA LEU A 942 19.52 16.68 -15.23
C LEU A 942 19.91 18.08 -14.74
N ILE A 943 19.04 19.06 -14.98
CA ILE A 943 19.29 20.46 -14.64
C ILE A 943 18.67 20.80 -13.28
N ASN A 944 19.49 21.34 -12.39
CA ASN A 944 19.12 21.70 -11.05
C ASN A 944 18.55 23.11 -10.95
N ILE A 945 17.55 23.26 -10.09
CA ILE A 945 17.12 24.53 -9.51
C ILE A 945 17.37 24.58 -8.01
N GLY A 946 17.62 25.79 -7.52
CA GLY A 946 17.79 26.09 -6.09
C GLY A 946 16.70 27.06 -5.62
N PRO A 947 15.55 26.56 -5.15
CA PRO A 947 14.44 27.40 -4.68
C PRO A 947 14.75 28.09 -3.35
N ARG A 948 14.16 29.26 -3.13
CA ARG A 948 14.23 29.99 -1.85
C ARG A 948 13.52 29.21 -0.74
N ALA A 949 13.82 29.53 0.53
CA ALA A 949 13.18 28.89 1.68
C ALA A 949 11.64 28.98 1.71
N ASP A 950 11.07 30.00 1.07
CA ASP A 950 9.62 30.19 0.96
C ASP A 950 8.99 29.33 -0.16
N GLY A 951 9.78 28.62 -0.97
CA GLY A 951 9.30 27.78 -2.07
C GLY A 951 9.16 28.48 -3.42
N THR A 952 9.58 29.75 -3.53
CA THR A 952 9.67 30.42 -4.83
C THR A 952 10.96 30.04 -5.57
N ILE A 953 10.87 29.87 -6.89
CA ILE A 953 12.04 29.64 -7.75
C ILE A 953 12.57 31.01 -8.22
N PRO A 954 13.88 31.29 -8.12
CA PRO A 954 14.44 32.55 -8.63
C PRO A 954 14.08 32.80 -10.10
N ALA A 955 13.60 34.01 -10.40
CA ALA A 955 13.06 34.36 -11.71
C ALA A 955 14.05 34.11 -12.86
N TRP A 956 15.34 34.34 -12.64
CA TRP A 956 16.40 34.11 -13.63
C TRP A 956 16.62 32.62 -13.94
N GLN A 957 16.29 31.70 -13.02
CA GLN A 957 16.29 30.25 -13.26
C GLN A 957 15.04 29.84 -14.05
N VAL A 958 13.87 30.41 -13.72
CA VAL A 958 12.62 30.20 -14.48
C VAL A 958 12.76 30.67 -15.93
N GLU A 959 13.38 31.83 -16.15
CA GLU A 959 13.70 32.35 -17.48
C GLU A 959 14.49 31.34 -18.32
N ARG A 960 15.59 30.81 -17.76
CA ARG A 960 16.45 29.83 -18.44
C ARG A 960 15.73 28.52 -18.72
N LEU A 961 14.95 28.02 -17.76
CA LEU A 961 14.12 26.82 -17.96
C LEU A 961 13.10 27.03 -19.08
N ARG A 962 12.38 28.16 -19.10
CA ARG A 962 11.41 28.48 -20.15
C ARG A 962 12.08 28.62 -21.51
N ALA A 963 13.23 29.28 -21.59
CA ALA A 963 13.97 29.43 -22.84
C ALA A 963 14.45 28.07 -23.40
N MET A 964 14.94 27.18 -22.53
CA MET A 964 15.25 25.79 -22.91
C MET A 964 13.99 25.05 -23.40
N GLY A 965 12.87 25.19 -22.69
CA GLY A 965 11.58 24.61 -23.07
C GLY A 965 11.06 25.09 -24.41
N ASP A 966 11.16 26.40 -24.69
CA ASP A 966 10.75 26.99 -25.96
C ASP A 966 11.60 26.47 -27.13
N TRP A 967 12.90 26.27 -26.90
CA TRP A 967 13.76 25.59 -27.88
C TRP A 967 13.34 24.13 -28.11
N LEU A 968 13.00 23.40 -27.04
CA LEU A 968 12.55 22.00 -27.10
C LEU A 968 11.18 21.83 -27.78
N LYS A 969 10.27 22.81 -27.71
CA LYS A 969 9.00 22.78 -28.46
C LYS A 969 9.24 22.71 -29.98
N ILE A 970 10.30 23.35 -30.45
CA ILE A 970 10.67 23.37 -31.87
C ILE A 970 11.54 22.16 -32.23
N ASN A 971 12.58 21.90 -31.44
CA ASN A 971 13.65 20.97 -31.78
C ASN A 971 13.57 19.63 -31.04
N GLY A 972 12.55 19.41 -30.20
CA GLY A 972 12.45 18.25 -29.32
C GLY A 972 12.47 16.91 -30.05
N ARG A 973 12.11 16.87 -31.34
CA ARG A 973 12.23 15.66 -32.18
C ARG A 973 13.68 15.20 -32.38
N ALA A 974 14.64 16.13 -32.33
CA ALA A 974 16.07 15.85 -32.35
C ALA A 974 16.63 15.45 -30.98
N ILE A 975 15.79 15.41 -29.94
CA ILE A 975 16.19 15.12 -28.56
C ILE A 975 15.46 13.88 -28.02
N TYR A 976 14.14 13.95 -27.86
CA TYR A 976 13.36 12.92 -27.21
C TYR A 976 13.24 11.64 -28.03
N GLY A 977 13.49 10.50 -27.38
CA GLY A 977 13.51 9.18 -28.01
C GLY A 977 14.60 9.00 -29.07
N THR A 978 15.58 9.90 -29.13
CA THR A 978 16.76 9.72 -30.00
C THR A 978 17.81 8.83 -29.33
N ARG A 979 18.78 8.39 -30.12
CA ARG A 979 20.03 7.76 -29.68
C ARG A 979 21.21 8.51 -30.30
N TYR A 980 22.42 8.16 -29.88
CA TYR A 980 23.63 8.68 -30.50
C TYR A 980 23.78 8.17 -31.95
N TRP A 981 24.43 8.97 -32.79
CA TRP A 981 24.88 8.53 -34.11
C TRP A 981 26.27 7.89 -34.02
N LYS A 982 26.85 7.46 -35.15
CA LYS A 982 28.20 6.88 -35.19
C LYS A 982 29.32 7.86 -34.76
N VAL A 983 29.05 9.16 -34.84
CA VAL A 983 29.88 10.25 -34.28
C VAL A 983 28.97 11.18 -33.49
N ASN A 984 29.47 11.75 -32.38
CA ASN A 984 28.67 12.64 -31.52
C ASN A 984 28.69 14.10 -32.00
N GLN A 985 29.80 14.54 -32.58
CA GLN A 985 29.98 15.89 -33.08
C GLN A 985 30.91 15.92 -34.29
N GLN A 986 30.85 17.01 -35.06
CA GLN A 986 31.84 17.31 -36.09
C GLN A 986 33.13 17.85 -35.47
N ALA A 987 34.26 17.65 -36.16
CA ALA A 987 35.58 18.01 -35.65
C ALA A 987 35.74 19.51 -35.32
N ASP A 988 35.03 20.38 -36.04
CA ASP A 988 35.00 21.83 -35.80
C ASP A 988 34.10 22.24 -34.61
N GLY A 989 33.40 21.29 -33.99
CA GLY A 989 32.51 21.50 -32.85
C GLY A 989 31.19 22.21 -33.18
N ARG A 990 30.90 22.50 -34.46
CA ARG A 990 29.71 23.29 -34.84
C ARG A 990 28.45 22.47 -35.00
N LEU A 991 28.58 21.17 -35.24
CA LEU A 991 27.48 20.23 -35.40
C LEU A 991 27.55 19.15 -34.33
N ALA A 992 26.42 18.89 -33.68
CA ALA A 992 26.18 17.71 -32.85
C ALA A 992 25.16 16.79 -33.53
N PHE A 993 25.20 15.50 -33.23
CA PHE A 993 24.38 14.51 -33.93
C PHE A 993 23.57 13.63 -32.97
N THR A 994 22.30 13.42 -33.33
CA THR A 994 21.43 12.40 -32.73
C THR A 994 20.70 11.65 -33.85
N ALA A 995 20.15 10.48 -33.55
CA ALA A 995 19.49 9.63 -34.53
C ALA A 995 18.21 9.01 -33.97
N LYS A 996 17.18 8.85 -34.81
CA LYS A 996 15.95 8.13 -34.46
C LYS A 996 15.37 7.44 -35.69
N GLY A 997 15.36 6.11 -35.68
CA GLY A 997 14.94 5.38 -36.87
C GLY A 997 15.89 5.66 -38.04
N LYS A 998 15.27 5.93 -39.19
CA LYS A 998 15.94 6.39 -40.41
C LYS A 998 16.27 7.89 -40.45
N ASN A 999 16.02 8.63 -39.37
CA ASN A 999 16.31 10.06 -39.30
C ASN A 999 17.64 10.31 -38.59
N LEU A 1000 18.53 11.04 -39.26
CA LEU A 1000 19.69 11.68 -38.64
C LEU A 1000 19.32 13.14 -38.34
N TYR A 1001 19.65 13.61 -37.15
CA TYR A 1001 19.53 15.00 -36.78
C TYR A 1001 20.93 15.63 -36.69
N ALA A 1002 21.17 16.66 -37.49
CA ALA A 1002 22.37 17.49 -37.39
C ALA A 1002 22.00 18.81 -36.73
N ILE A 1003 22.50 19.03 -35.52
CA ILE A 1003 22.16 20.18 -34.67
C ILE A 1003 23.31 21.19 -34.76
N ALA A 1004 23.07 22.30 -35.45
CA ALA A 1004 24.03 23.40 -35.54
C ALA A 1004 23.99 24.24 -34.26
N LEU A 1005 25.13 24.31 -33.56
CA LEU A 1005 25.32 25.07 -32.32
C LEU A 1005 25.64 26.55 -32.57
N THR A 1006 25.81 26.95 -33.83
CA THR A 1006 26.00 28.33 -34.24
C THR A 1006 25.03 28.67 -35.36
N LYS A 1007 24.67 29.95 -35.50
CA LYS A 1007 23.69 30.39 -36.50
C LYS A 1007 24.14 29.97 -37.91
N PRO A 1008 23.40 29.08 -38.60
CA PRO A 1008 23.86 28.51 -39.85
C PRO A 1008 23.59 29.48 -41.01
N THR A 1009 24.55 30.35 -41.30
CA THR A 1009 24.46 31.37 -42.37
C THR A 1009 25.16 30.98 -43.66
N HIS A 1010 25.89 29.86 -43.65
CA HIS A 1010 26.68 29.35 -44.77
C HIS A 1010 26.42 27.84 -44.95
N PRO A 1011 26.68 27.27 -46.14
CA PRO A 1011 26.57 25.83 -46.35
C PRO A 1011 27.35 25.02 -45.31
N LEU A 1012 26.70 24.01 -44.74
CA LEU A 1012 27.24 23.09 -43.75
C LEU A 1012 27.51 21.75 -44.43
N THR A 1013 28.65 21.11 -44.18
CA THR A 1013 28.95 19.77 -44.70
C THR A 1013 29.05 18.79 -43.55
N ILE A 1014 28.25 17.72 -43.58
CA ILE A 1014 28.29 16.63 -42.60
C ILE A 1014 29.36 15.63 -43.05
N GLU A 1015 30.60 15.81 -42.59
CA GLU A 1015 31.76 15.06 -43.09
C GLU A 1015 31.63 13.55 -42.90
N ALA A 1016 31.04 13.12 -41.78
CA ALA A 1016 30.84 11.71 -41.47
C ALA A 1016 29.83 10.99 -42.39
N SER A 1017 29.14 11.72 -43.28
CA SER A 1017 28.31 11.15 -44.34
C SER A 1017 29.05 10.96 -45.67
N ALA A 1018 30.36 11.25 -45.73
CA ALA A 1018 31.18 10.96 -46.91
C ALA A 1018 31.02 9.50 -47.36
N GLY A 1019 30.88 9.30 -48.68
CA GLY A 1019 30.65 7.99 -49.29
C GLY A 1019 29.20 7.50 -49.28
N TRP A 1020 28.23 8.29 -48.79
CA TRP A 1020 26.81 8.01 -49.02
C TRP A 1020 26.49 8.04 -50.52
N LYS A 1021 25.68 7.06 -50.98
CA LYS A 1021 25.32 6.89 -52.39
C LYS A 1021 24.07 7.71 -52.76
N ASP A 1022 23.87 7.94 -54.05
CA ASP A 1022 22.63 8.52 -54.56
C ASP A 1022 21.41 7.74 -54.08
N GLY A 1023 20.41 8.46 -53.58
CA GLY A 1023 19.21 7.89 -52.97
C GLY A 1023 19.31 7.55 -51.48
N ALA A 1024 20.49 7.68 -50.85
CA ALA A 1024 20.66 7.47 -49.41
C ALA A 1024 19.93 8.53 -48.56
N VAL A 1025 19.85 9.76 -49.07
CA VAL A 1025 19.07 10.86 -48.46
C VAL A 1025 17.75 11.00 -49.21
N LYS A 1026 16.64 10.94 -48.48
CA LYS A 1026 15.28 11.09 -49.02
C LYS A 1026 14.78 12.52 -48.90
N SER A 1027 15.02 13.14 -47.76
CA SER A 1027 14.62 14.53 -47.52
C SER A 1027 15.53 15.19 -46.48
N VAL A 1028 15.64 16.52 -46.54
CA VAL A 1028 16.27 17.34 -45.51
C VAL A 1028 15.31 18.49 -45.19
N ARG A 1029 15.08 18.74 -43.90
CA ARG A 1029 14.33 19.91 -43.44
C ARG A 1029 14.92 20.51 -42.18
N LEU A 1030 14.70 21.80 -42.00
CA LEU A 1030 15.01 22.52 -40.77
C LEU A 1030 13.79 22.49 -39.84
N LEU A 1031 13.94 21.97 -38.62
CA LEU A 1031 12.86 21.98 -37.65
C LEU A 1031 12.47 23.43 -37.28
N GLY A 1032 11.17 23.71 -37.24
CA GLY A 1032 10.64 25.07 -36.97
C GLY A 1032 10.63 26.03 -38.16
N SER A 1033 10.99 25.58 -39.36
CA SER A 1033 10.89 26.36 -40.60
C SER A 1033 10.09 25.61 -41.66
N ALA A 1034 9.25 26.33 -42.41
CA ALA A 1034 8.54 25.82 -43.58
C ALA A 1034 9.38 25.96 -44.87
N SER A 1035 10.53 26.62 -44.80
CA SER A 1035 11.39 26.85 -45.96
C SER A 1035 11.99 25.54 -46.48
N ALA A 1036 12.02 25.40 -47.81
CA ALA A 1036 12.74 24.31 -48.45
C ALA A 1036 14.23 24.41 -48.13
N VAL A 1037 14.85 23.27 -47.82
CA VAL A 1037 16.29 23.17 -47.56
C VAL A 1037 16.96 22.54 -48.76
N GLU A 1038 17.88 23.26 -49.39
CA GLU A 1038 18.69 22.72 -50.47
C GLU A 1038 19.82 21.86 -49.91
N TRP A 1039 20.08 20.71 -50.55
CA TRP A 1039 21.16 19.82 -50.15
C TRP A 1039 21.71 19.07 -51.36
N LYS A 1040 22.96 18.62 -51.26
CA LYS A 1040 23.59 17.74 -52.25
C LYS A 1040 24.60 16.81 -51.58
N LEU A 1041 24.69 15.59 -52.08
CA LEU A 1041 25.79 14.69 -51.72
C LEU A 1041 27.04 15.12 -52.49
N THR A 1042 28.15 15.26 -51.79
CA THR A 1042 29.48 15.58 -52.35
C THR A 1042 30.49 14.51 -51.93
N PRO A 1043 31.67 14.44 -52.57
CA PRO A 1043 32.72 13.50 -52.15
C PRO A 1043 33.12 13.63 -50.67
N THR A 1044 32.96 14.83 -50.08
CA THR A 1044 33.30 15.13 -48.68
C THR A 1044 32.12 14.98 -47.72
N GLY A 1045 30.92 14.64 -48.20
CA GLY A 1045 29.71 14.43 -47.39
C GLY A 1045 28.46 15.16 -47.90
N LEU A 1046 27.36 15.02 -47.16
CA LEU A 1046 26.10 15.74 -47.36
C LEU A 1046 26.31 17.22 -47.04
N GLN A 1047 26.23 18.05 -48.07
CA GLN A 1047 26.23 19.50 -47.95
C GLN A 1047 24.78 20.00 -47.88
N ILE A 1048 24.46 20.74 -46.82
CA ILE A 1048 23.18 21.38 -46.57
C ILE A 1048 23.38 22.89 -46.72
N THR A 1049 22.59 23.53 -47.56
CA THR A 1049 22.53 24.99 -47.66
C THR A 1049 21.38 25.47 -46.76
N PRO A 1050 21.67 26.18 -45.65
CA PRO A 1050 20.62 26.69 -44.78
C PRO A 1050 19.67 27.63 -45.53
N PRO A 1051 18.35 27.56 -45.30
CA PRO A 1051 17.41 28.50 -45.91
C PRO A 1051 17.62 29.92 -45.35
N ARG A 1052 17.19 30.94 -46.08
CA ARG A 1052 17.25 32.34 -45.60
C ARG A 1052 16.40 32.54 -44.34
N ASP A 1053 15.24 31.90 -44.28
CA ASP A 1053 14.38 31.88 -43.10
C ASP A 1053 14.67 30.63 -42.25
N LEU A 1054 15.35 30.86 -41.14
CA LEU A 1054 15.74 29.83 -40.17
C LEU A 1054 14.61 29.48 -39.18
N GLY A 1055 13.41 30.04 -39.36
CA GLY A 1055 12.28 29.82 -38.48
C GLY A 1055 12.46 30.48 -37.11
N GLN A 1056 11.77 29.92 -36.10
CA GLN A 1056 11.69 30.48 -34.75
C GLN A 1056 12.77 29.94 -33.79
N SER A 1057 13.60 28.99 -34.24
CA SER A 1057 14.64 28.42 -33.39
C SER A 1057 15.75 29.44 -33.12
N THR A 1058 16.20 29.52 -31.88
CA THR A 1058 17.32 30.37 -31.42
C THR A 1058 18.39 29.51 -30.75
N HIS A 1059 19.63 30.02 -30.67
CA HIS A 1059 20.81 29.37 -30.03
C HIS A 1059 21.33 28.07 -30.65
N ALA A 1060 20.46 27.20 -31.19
CA ALA A 1060 20.81 26.02 -31.96
C ALA A 1060 19.72 25.68 -32.99
N TRP A 1061 20.07 25.01 -34.09
CA TRP A 1061 19.17 24.70 -35.22
C TRP A 1061 19.29 23.24 -35.65
N ALA A 1062 18.20 22.48 -35.55
CA ALA A 1062 18.21 21.05 -35.89
C ALA A 1062 17.72 20.80 -37.32
N PHE A 1063 18.59 20.21 -38.15
CA PHE A 1063 18.25 19.69 -39.45
C PHE A 1063 17.88 18.20 -39.33
N GLU A 1064 16.67 17.84 -39.72
CA GLU A 1064 16.22 16.45 -39.84
C GLU A 1064 16.52 15.96 -41.26
N ILE A 1065 17.31 14.88 -41.34
CA ILE A 1065 17.74 14.23 -42.57
C ILE A 1065 17.13 12.83 -42.59
N GLU A 1066 16.11 12.63 -43.41
CA GLU A 1066 15.49 11.33 -43.63
C GLU A 1066 16.34 10.52 -44.60
N THR A 1067 16.66 9.29 -44.22
CA THR A 1067 17.55 8.41 -44.99
C THR A 1067 16.86 7.10 -45.37
N ASP A 1068 17.49 6.30 -46.23
CA ASP A 1068 16.97 5.01 -46.66
C ASP A 1068 17.11 3.88 -45.61
N ARG A 1069 17.95 4.09 -44.60
CA ARG A 1069 18.30 3.10 -43.57
C ARG A 1069 18.38 3.70 -42.16
N GLU A 1070 18.34 2.82 -41.16
CA GLU A 1070 18.53 3.19 -39.75
C GLU A 1070 19.88 3.89 -39.53
N GLN A 1071 19.89 4.95 -38.72
CA GLN A 1071 21.09 5.77 -38.50
C GLN A 1071 21.81 5.45 -37.19
N HIS A 1072 21.13 4.88 -36.20
CA HIS A 1072 21.78 4.51 -34.95
C HIS A 1072 22.73 3.30 -35.14
N GLU A 1073 24.01 3.47 -34.75
CA GLU A 1073 25.02 2.41 -34.82
C GLU A 1073 25.46 1.97 -33.41
N PRO A 1074 24.90 0.89 -32.84
CA PRO A 1074 25.10 0.55 -31.43
C PRO A 1074 26.56 0.20 -31.03
N ASN A 1075 27.43 -0.07 -32.01
CA ASN A 1075 28.78 -0.60 -31.79
C ASN A 1075 29.85 0.47 -31.52
N VAL A 1076 29.53 1.76 -31.52
CA VAL A 1076 30.50 2.84 -31.29
C VAL A 1076 30.66 3.26 -29.82
N ILE A 1077 29.91 2.65 -28.90
CA ILE A 1077 30.00 2.97 -27.46
C ILE A 1077 31.33 2.51 -26.87
N GLN A 1078 31.97 3.38 -26.07
CA GLN A 1078 32.98 2.97 -25.10
C GLN A 1078 32.31 2.25 -23.91
N ARG A 1079 32.16 0.92 -24.00
CA ARG A 1079 31.43 0.12 -22.98
C ARG A 1079 32.11 0.09 -21.62
N ASN A 1080 33.42 0.35 -21.54
CA ASN A 1080 34.13 0.39 -20.27
C ASN A 1080 33.97 1.78 -19.63
N ALA A 1081 33.20 1.85 -18.54
CA ALA A 1081 32.89 3.12 -17.88
C ALA A 1081 34.15 3.84 -17.36
N SER A 1082 35.16 3.10 -16.90
CA SER A 1082 36.44 3.69 -16.47
C SER A 1082 37.20 4.36 -17.63
N LYS A 1083 37.18 3.77 -18.83
CA LYS A 1083 37.73 4.37 -20.05
C LYS A 1083 36.91 5.58 -20.49
N ALA A 1084 35.58 5.48 -20.43
CA ALA A 1084 34.70 6.60 -20.75
C ALA A 1084 34.97 7.81 -19.84
N LEU A 1085 35.17 7.57 -18.54
CA LEU A 1085 35.51 8.62 -17.58
C LEU A 1085 36.89 9.23 -17.78
N ARG A 1086 37.88 8.49 -18.30
CA ARG A 1086 39.18 9.09 -18.62
C ARG A 1086 39.08 10.15 -19.71
N GLY A 1087 38.10 10.02 -20.60
CA GLY A 1087 37.74 11.03 -21.58
C GLY A 1087 36.74 12.04 -21.02
N THR A 1088 36.70 12.35 -19.72
CA THR A 1088 35.85 13.46 -19.24
C THR A 1088 36.57 14.79 -19.40
N LYS A 1089 35.88 15.81 -19.88
CA LYS A 1089 36.36 17.19 -19.80
C LYS A 1089 36.54 17.57 -18.34
N LYS A 1090 37.68 18.18 -18.01
CA LYS A 1090 37.87 18.81 -16.70
C LYS A 1090 37.01 20.07 -16.67
N VAL A 1091 36.07 20.11 -15.74
CA VAL A 1091 35.19 21.25 -15.56
C VAL A 1091 35.33 21.83 -14.16
N ASP A 1092 35.23 23.15 -14.05
CA ASP A 1092 35.07 23.81 -12.76
C ASP A 1092 33.62 23.68 -12.24
N LEU A 1093 33.33 24.29 -11.10
CA LEU A 1093 31.99 24.27 -10.49
C LEU A 1093 30.93 24.96 -11.37
N GLU A 1094 31.34 25.81 -12.31
CA GLU A 1094 30.47 26.53 -13.26
C GLU A 1094 30.22 25.69 -14.53
N GLY A 1095 30.84 24.51 -14.64
CA GLY A 1095 30.76 23.66 -15.81
C GLY A 1095 31.63 24.14 -16.98
N ASN A 1096 32.53 25.10 -16.76
CA ASN A 1096 33.47 25.57 -17.78
C ASN A 1096 34.59 24.56 -17.95
N SER A 1097 34.95 24.25 -19.20
CA SER A 1097 36.17 23.47 -19.50
C SER A 1097 37.40 24.20 -18.97
N THR A 1098 38.24 23.53 -18.20
CA THR A 1098 39.56 24.05 -17.79
C THR A 1098 40.66 23.74 -18.82
N GLN A 1099 40.28 23.27 -20.00
CA GLN A 1099 41.14 23.15 -21.18
C GLN A 1099 40.84 24.26 -22.17
#